data_AF-A0A484G314-F1
#
_entry.id   AF-A0A484G314-F1
#
_cell.length_a   1.000
_cell.length_b   1.000
_cell.length_c   1.000
_cell.angle_alpha   90.00
_cell.angle_beta   90.00
_cell.angle_gamma   90.00
#
_symmetry.space_group_name_H-M   'P 1'
#
loop_
_entity.id
_entity.type
_entity.pdbx_description
1 polymer ?
#
loop_
_entity_poly.entity_id
_entity_poly.type
_entity_poly.pdbx_seq_one_letter_code
_entity_poly.pdbx_strand_id
1 'polypeptide(L)'
;MSRPRRRESRAKHNWRLGSSSSVNAWLTRVVYLSVVSSFHSYFPPWRRICVSTVESNQCTMSNGHLEAPHAFALHQSLEAIGTPSDTKRGLDGDSLDIATVVAVARHGLVPIVEDEPAIAERIQQSIQVLNHHMENGWVVYGVNTGFGGSADSRTEQLKKLQLSLLQHTQSAIIASSARGQSQVDRDGQSHVMPTAWVKAAMLIRANQNLRGHSAVRLSVIETLLELLRNNITPLIPLRGSISASGDLMPLSYIAGTLIGDPNIPHCGVQPVVLQPKEGLGLINGTAPSAALASLVIHEADQLAVLAQALTAFTSECMAGNVEWANEFIHCVRPHAGQKEAARNIREFLKSSTFVVGLENKKRTGQGLWQDRYSTRTAPQWLGPYLEDLTLAQRQIEVELNSTSDNPVIEFDATGSLHGHGDVYSGGNFQATSITSAMDKTRNALQMIGRMLFSQCTELINPTTNHGLDPNLVFGDPDQSYTMKGIDVNMSAYMAELAALAHPVSAHVQSAEMHNQGINSLALISSRRTMEAVDVLSHMCAAHLYACCQAADLRGYHERFLESVSVSHSLKVNLVGITETRRACLQKELDVALRSWWYEANKVDHVQRCRLVASRAASHVMESIVGNSTQDLSVNSLLEFRHRYHDVLVGWLENPQNNPKANHVSDGDTGLAHLDGLGRGSAALYHIVRGKLCIPFHEGLRTEQIRTIGALIINEFAVSVACFT
;
A
#
# COMPACT_ATOMS: atom_id res chain seq x y z
N MET A 1 30.85 25.81 -72.41
CA MET A 1 29.91 24.92 -73.14
C MET A 1 29.54 23.80 -72.18
N SER A 2 28.32 23.40 -71.82
CA SER A 2 26.94 23.73 -72.21
C SER A 2 26.01 23.06 -71.15
N ARG A 3 24.91 23.72 -70.75
CA ARG A 3 23.77 23.20 -69.93
C ARG A 3 23.01 22.05 -70.67
N PRO A 4 21.97 21.31 -70.13
CA PRO A 4 21.00 21.69 -69.07
C PRO A 4 20.34 20.58 -68.17
N ARG A 5 19.42 21.06 -67.33
CA ARG A 5 18.44 20.48 -66.37
C ARG A 5 17.51 19.34 -66.87
N ARG A 6 17.05 18.44 -65.97
CA ARG A 6 15.65 18.31 -65.44
C ARG A 6 15.46 17.03 -64.58
N ARG A 7 15.00 17.19 -63.33
CA ARG A 7 13.70 16.75 -62.73
C ARG A 7 13.51 15.24 -62.54
N GLU A 8 13.44 14.82 -61.28
CA GLU A 8 12.49 13.79 -60.85
C GLU A 8 11.95 14.08 -59.45
N SER A 9 10.67 13.78 -59.29
CA SER A 9 9.77 14.16 -58.20
C SER A 9 9.88 13.23 -56.99
N ARG A 10 9.99 13.78 -55.79
CA ARG A 10 9.59 13.07 -54.55
C ARG A 10 8.37 13.74 -53.94
N ALA A 11 7.27 12.98 -53.95
CA ALA A 11 6.03 13.32 -53.28
C ALA A 11 6.25 13.44 -51.77
N LYS A 12 5.71 14.51 -51.20
CA LYS A 12 5.58 14.75 -49.77
C LYS A 12 4.57 13.75 -49.18
N HIS A 13 4.95 13.02 -48.14
CA HIS A 13 4.02 12.54 -47.13
C HIS A 13 4.49 13.07 -45.77
N ASN A 14 3.78 14.08 -45.29
CA ASN A 14 3.93 14.67 -43.97
C ASN A 14 3.37 13.68 -42.93
N TRP A 15 4.20 13.10 -42.10
CA TRP A 15 3.79 12.65 -40.76
C TRP A 15 4.17 13.75 -39.77
N ARG A 16 3.18 14.59 -39.41
CA ARG A 16 3.29 15.47 -38.25
C ARG A 16 3.20 14.57 -37.01
N LEU A 17 4.34 14.32 -36.36
CA LEU A 17 4.37 13.88 -34.97
C LEU A 17 3.91 15.08 -34.11
N GLY A 18 2.64 15.04 -33.70
CA GLY A 18 2.13 15.93 -32.66
C GLY A 18 2.84 15.62 -31.34
N SER A 19 3.29 16.66 -30.66
CA SER A 19 4.00 16.65 -29.38
C SER A 19 3.29 15.77 -28.33
N SER A 20 3.88 14.62 -28.02
CA SER A 20 3.42 13.65 -27.02
C SER A 20 4.10 13.81 -25.65
N SER A 21 4.56 15.02 -25.30
CA SER A 21 5.35 15.26 -24.07
C SER A 21 4.63 16.08 -22.99
N SER A 22 3.31 16.31 -23.12
CA SER A 22 2.55 17.10 -22.13
C SER A 22 1.27 16.43 -21.61
N VAL A 23 0.98 15.19 -22.01
CA VAL A 23 -0.27 14.49 -21.63
C VAL A 23 -0.08 13.58 -20.40
N ASN A 24 1.12 13.01 -20.20
CA ASN A 24 1.40 12.10 -19.08
C ASN A 24 1.56 12.77 -17.71
N ALA A 25 1.93 14.05 -17.63
CA ALA A 25 2.08 14.76 -16.35
C ALA A 25 0.79 15.45 -15.87
N TRP A 26 -0.18 15.65 -16.77
CA TRP A 26 -1.45 16.31 -16.46
C TRP A 26 -2.53 15.29 -16.05
N LEU A 27 -2.54 14.10 -16.66
CA LEU A 27 -3.48 13.01 -16.32
C LEU A 27 -3.29 12.49 -14.89
N THR A 28 -2.05 12.40 -14.38
CA THR A 28 -1.79 11.96 -13.00
C THR A 28 -2.35 12.93 -11.96
N ARG A 29 -2.46 14.24 -12.28
CA ARG A 29 -2.84 15.29 -11.32
C ARG A 29 -4.35 15.52 -11.25
N VAL A 30 -5.07 15.30 -12.35
CA VAL A 30 -6.55 15.42 -12.39
C VAL A 30 -7.22 14.16 -11.84
N VAL A 31 -6.64 12.97 -12.06
CA VAL A 31 -7.18 11.72 -11.50
C VAL A 31 -6.93 11.61 -9.98
N TYR A 32 -5.78 12.09 -9.48
CA TYR A 32 -5.48 12.08 -8.04
C TYR A 32 -6.44 12.95 -7.20
N LEU A 33 -6.92 14.09 -7.74
CA LEU A 33 -7.86 14.98 -7.03
C LEU A 33 -9.33 14.58 -7.23
N SER A 34 -9.70 13.98 -8.36
CA SER A 34 -11.08 13.50 -8.61
C SER A 34 -11.41 12.17 -7.92
N VAL A 35 -10.40 11.31 -7.67
CA VAL A 35 -10.58 10.04 -6.95
C VAL A 35 -10.68 10.28 -5.43
N VAL A 36 -9.87 11.17 -4.85
CA VAL A 36 -9.92 11.50 -3.40
C VAL A 36 -11.26 12.12 -2.98
N SER A 37 -11.89 12.94 -3.84
CA SER A 37 -13.23 13.49 -3.61
C SER A 37 -14.35 12.44 -3.73
N SER A 38 -14.08 11.33 -4.42
CA SER A 38 -15.04 10.26 -4.69
C SER A 38 -14.75 9.03 -3.84
N PHE A 39 -14.17 9.17 -2.65
CA PHE A 39 -13.72 8.04 -1.84
C PHE A 39 -14.55 7.78 -0.57
N HIS A 40 -15.13 8.83 0.02
CA HIS A 40 -15.95 8.70 1.23
C HIS A 40 -17.35 8.08 0.99
N SER A 41 -17.91 8.19 -0.21
CA SER A 41 -19.26 7.69 -0.52
C SER A 41 -19.31 6.23 -1.01
N TYR A 42 -18.16 5.52 -1.14
CA TYR A 42 -18.09 4.30 -1.95
C TYR A 42 -17.63 3.01 -1.20
N PHE A 43 -17.55 3.01 0.13
CA PHE A 43 -16.96 1.91 0.93
C PHE A 43 -17.86 1.10 1.91
N PRO A 44 -19.12 0.71 1.60
CA PRO A 44 -19.88 -0.17 2.51
C PRO A 44 -19.33 -1.62 2.71
N PRO A 45 -18.86 -2.36 1.68
CA PRO A 45 -18.56 -3.79 1.84
C PRO A 45 -17.25 -4.12 2.56
N TRP A 46 -16.14 -3.41 2.24
CA TRP A 46 -14.85 -3.58 2.92
C TRP A 46 -14.92 -3.16 4.39
N ARG A 47 -15.58 -2.03 4.68
CA ARG A 47 -15.84 -1.59 6.06
C ARG A 47 -16.63 -2.66 6.82
N ARG A 48 -17.64 -3.29 6.22
CA ARG A 48 -18.41 -4.37 6.89
C ARG A 48 -17.61 -5.65 7.14
N ILE A 49 -16.65 -6.01 6.29
CA ILE A 49 -15.79 -7.19 6.49
C ILE A 49 -14.75 -6.92 7.59
N CYS A 50 -14.13 -5.73 7.59
CA CYS A 50 -13.32 -5.27 8.71
C CYS A 50 -14.16 -5.25 9.99
N VAL A 51 -15.38 -4.70 9.97
CA VAL A 51 -16.33 -4.69 11.10
C VAL A 51 -16.68 -6.11 11.59
N SER A 52 -16.85 -7.10 10.72
CA SER A 52 -17.12 -8.48 11.16
C SER A 52 -15.90 -9.20 11.74
N THR A 53 -14.67 -8.90 11.27
CA THR A 53 -13.44 -9.29 12.00
C THR A 53 -13.33 -8.54 13.35
N VAL A 54 -13.79 -7.29 13.40
CA VAL A 54 -13.75 -6.37 14.55
C VAL A 54 -14.73 -6.78 15.67
N GLU A 55 -15.94 -7.22 15.37
CA GLU A 55 -16.91 -7.67 16.40
C GLU A 55 -16.44 -8.94 17.13
N SER A 56 -15.50 -9.70 16.54
CA SER A 56 -14.85 -10.85 17.19
C SER A 56 -13.58 -10.49 17.98
N ASN A 57 -13.15 -9.21 17.96
CA ASN A 57 -11.99 -8.69 18.70
C ASN A 57 -12.37 -8.33 20.15
N GLN A 58 -12.27 -9.26 21.09
CA GLN A 58 -12.13 -8.84 22.49
C GLN A 58 -10.69 -8.39 22.72
N CYS A 59 -10.50 -7.15 23.17
CA CYS A 59 -9.20 -6.65 23.59
C CYS A 59 -8.64 -7.51 24.72
N THR A 60 -7.42 -8.01 24.55
CA THR A 60 -6.72 -8.74 25.60
C THR A 60 -5.87 -7.78 26.41
N MET A 61 -6.08 -7.74 27.72
CA MET A 61 -5.22 -6.99 28.64
C MET A 61 -3.83 -7.65 28.68
N SER A 62 -2.82 -6.94 28.20
CA SER A 62 -1.42 -7.23 28.54
C SER A 62 -0.77 -5.94 29.02
N ASN A 63 -0.18 -5.95 30.22
CA ASN A 63 0.56 -4.82 30.82
C ASN A 63 -0.19 -3.47 30.90
N GLY A 64 -1.49 -3.47 31.21
CA GLY A 64 -2.23 -2.23 31.49
C GLY A 64 -2.58 -1.35 30.29
N HIS A 65 -2.28 -1.81 29.07
CA HIS A 65 -2.74 -1.19 27.82
C HIS A 65 -3.67 -2.19 27.08
N LEU A 66 -4.82 -1.71 26.58
CA LEU A 66 -5.59 -2.45 25.59
C LEU A 66 -4.80 -2.41 24.27
N GLU A 67 -4.03 -3.44 23.95
CA GLU A 67 -3.46 -3.58 22.61
C GLU A 67 -4.56 -4.12 21.69
N ALA A 68 -5.16 -3.22 20.90
CA ALA A 68 -6.10 -3.61 19.87
C ALA A 68 -5.34 -4.34 18.73
N PRO A 69 -5.96 -5.34 18.09
CA PRO A 69 -5.40 -5.96 16.89
C PRO A 69 -5.09 -4.92 15.80
N HIS A 70 -4.02 -5.12 15.03
CA HIS A 70 -3.51 -4.21 14.01
C HIS A 70 -4.59 -3.73 13.03
N ALA A 71 -5.35 -4.66 12.44
CA ALA A 71 -6.41 -4.35 11.49
C ALA A 71 -7.58 -3.57 12.12
N PHE A 72 -7.82 -3.73 13.43
CA PHE A 72 -8.83 -2.95 14.15
C PHE A 72 -8.35 -1.51 14.37
N ALA A 73 -7.11 -1.32 14.82
CA ALA A 73 -6.52 0.00 14.99
C ALA A 73 -6.50 0.78 13.66
N LEU A 74 -6.12 0.12 12.57
CA LEU A 74 -6.19 0.68 11.23
C LEU A 74 -7.63 1.08 10.85
N HIS A 75 -8.61 0.21 11.10
CA HIS A 75 -10.00 0.52 10.79
C HIS A 75 -10.49 1.78 11.52
N GLN A 76 -10.21 1.90 12.81
CA GLN A 76 -10.54 3.11 13.59
C GLN A 76 -9.85 4.35 13.03
N SER A 77 -8.58 4.23 12.64
CA SER A 77 -7.82 5.32 12.00
C SER A 77 -8.48 5.78 10.69
N LEU A 78 -8.89 4.85 9.84
CA LEU A 78 -9.59 5.14 8.58
C LEU A 78 -10.98 5.76 8.80
N GLU A 79 -11.70 5.34 9.84
CA GLU A 79 -12.97 5.98 10.22
C GLU A 79 -12.78 7.41 10.71
N ALA A 80 -11.71 7.65 11.49
CA ALA A 80 -11.37 8.99 11.97
C ALA A 80 -10.98 9.93 10.81
N ILE A 81 -10.21 9.45 9.82
CA ILE A 81 -9.92 10.19 8.57
C ILE A 81 -11.22 10.46 7.78
N GLY A 82 -12.17 9.52 7.85
CA GLY A 82 -13.49 9.51 7.23
C GLY A 82 -14.44 10.65 7.60
N THR A 83 -14.06 11.51 8.54
CA THR A 83 -14.93 12.55 9.08
C THR A 83 -15.00 13.77 8.15
N PRO A 84 -16.18 14.42 7.98
CA PRO A 84 -16.34 15.52 7.03
C PRO A 84 -15.33 16.67 7.25
N SER A 85 -14.90 17.32 6.16
CA SER A 85 -13.95 18.45 6.15
C SER A 85 -14.35 19.63 7.04
N ASP A 86 -15.65 19.75 7.34
CA ASP A 86 -16.20 20.83 8.18
C ASP A 86 -15.99 20.56 9.69
N THR A 87 -15.52 19.37 10.04
CA THR A 87 -15.23 18.99 11.42
C THR A 87 -13.90 19.61 11.83
N LYS A 88 -13.93 20.61 12.72
CA LYS A 88 -12.71 21.14 13.32
C LYS A 88 -12.14 20.09 14.28
N ARG A 89 -10.83 19.85 14.24
CA ARG A 89 -10.14 18.99 15.21
C ARG A 89 -9.23 19.82 16.11
N GLY A 90 -9.44 19.68 17.41
CA GLY A 90 -8.69 20.36 18.44
C GLY A 90 -7.25 19.86 18.55
N LEU A 91 -6.33 20.79 18.74
CA LEU A 91 -4.94 20.52 19.11
C LEU A 91 -4.70 21.04 20.53
N ASP A 92 -4.19 20.16 21.38
CA ASP A 92 -3.86 20.44 22.79
C ASP A 92 -2.35 20.34 23.10
N GLY A 93 -1.58 19.77 22.17
CA GLY A 93 -0.16 19.46 22.31
C GLY A 93 0.13 18.03 22.80
N ASP A 94 -0.88 17.27 23.18
CA ASP A 94 -0.77 16.01 23.93
C ASP A 94 -1.50 14.82 23.28
N SER A 95 -2.47 15.06 22.41
CA SER A 95 -3.38 14.01 21.89
C SER A 95 -3.46 13.90 20.36
N LEU A 96 -2.47 14.43 19.62
CA LEU A 96 -2.42 14.31 18.16
C LEU A 96 -2.20 12.85 17.71
N ASP A 97 -3.15 12.32 16.95
CA ASP A 97 -3.09 10.98 16.35
C ASP A 97 -2.66 11.00 14.87
N ILE A 98 -2.19 9.85 14.37
CA ILE A 98 -1.76 9.70 12.97
C ILE A 98 -2.91 9.96 11.99
N ALA A 99 -4.14 9.56 12.35
CA ALA A 99 -5.34 9.77 11.54
C ALA A 99 -5.57 11.27 11.24
N THR A 100 -5.44 12.12 12.26
CA THR A 100 -5.55 13.58 12.13
C THR A 100 -4.44 14.14 11.25
N VAL A 101 -3.21 13.64 11.41
CA VAL A 101 -2.08 14.03 10.53
C VAL A 101 -2.42 13.75 9.07
N VAL A 102 -2.91 12.55 8.76
CA VAL A 102 -3.31 12.16 7.40
C VAL A 102 -4.48 13.02 6.90
N ALA A 103 -5.50 13.23 7.73
CA ALA A 103 -6.68 14.02 7.39
C ALA A 103 -6.34 15.49 7.04
N VAL A 104 -5.47 16.14 7.82
CA VAL A 104 -4.99 17.50 7.51
C VAL A 104 -4.11 17.50 6.26
N ALA A 105 -3.22 16.52 6.14
CA ALA A 105 -2.25 16.44 5.04
C ALA A 105 -2.91 16.22 3.67
N ARG A 106 -3.96 15.38 3.61
CA ARG A 106 -4.53 14.87 2.36
C ARG A 106 -6.01 15.19 2.14
N HIS A 107 -6.80 15.34 3.21
CA HIS A 107 -8.26 15.44 3.13
C HIS A 107 -8.83 16.82 3.50
N GLY A 108 -7.96 17.80 3.75
CA GLY A 108 -8.38 19.19 3.98
C GLY A 108 -9.02 19.44 5.34
N LEU A 109 -8.84 18.53 6.31
CA LEU A 109 -9.23 18.76 7.70
C LEU A 109 -8.56 20.04 8.22
N VAL A 110 -9.34 20.89 8.89
CA VAL A 110 -8.88 22.18 9.39
C VAL A 110 -8.58 22.09 10.89
N PRO A 111 -7.31 22.21 11.32
CA PRO A 111 -6.95 22.19 12.74
C PRO A 111 -7.30 23.51 13.44
N ILE A 112 -7.65 23.41 14.73
CA ILE A 112 -7.80 24.55 15.64
C ILE A 112 -7.10 24.26 16.97
N VAL A 113 -6.78 25.29 17.74
CA VAL A 113 -6.32 25.13 19.12
C VAL A 113 -7.52 24.80 20.01
N GLU A 114 -7.41 23.74 20.81
CA GLU A 114 -8.41 23.34 21.80
C GLU A 114 -8.16 24.04 23.13
N ASP A 115 -9.23 24.42 23.86
CA ASP A 115 -9.13 25.12 25.14
C ASP A 115 -8.06 26.25 25.15
N GLU A 116 -8.18 27.13 24.15
CA GLU A 116 -7.22 28.21 23.88
C GLU A 116 -6.80 28.99 25.14
N PRO A 117 -7.70 29.34 26.10
CA PRO A 117 -7.29 30.04 27.32
C PRO A 117 -6.26 29.29 28.17
N ALA A 118 -6.46 27.98 28.39
CA ALA A 118 -5.55 27.16 29.19
C ALA A 118 -4.19 26.97 28.48
N ILE A 119 -4.21 26.84 27.15
CA ILE A 119 -2.99 26.75 26.35
C ILE A 119 -2.26 28.10 26.28
N ALA A 120 -2.99 29.21 26.17
CA ALA A 120 -2.41 30.54 26.23
C ALA A 120 -1.72 30.79 27.58
N GLU A 121 -2.33 30.37 28.69
CA GLU A 121 -1.75 30.49 30.02
C GLU A 121 -0.45 29.70 30.17
N ARG A 122 -0.44 28.41 29.80
CA ARG A 122 0.79 27.58 29.89
C ARG A 122 1.94 28.13 29.04
N ILE A 123 1.63 28.60 27.82
CA ILE A 123 2.62 29.23 26.94
C ILE A 123 3.14 30.53 27.58
N GLN A 124 2.25 31.34 28.13
CA GLN A 124 2.61 32.59 28.78
C GLN A 124 3.50 32.38 30.01
N GLN A 125 3.25 31.34 30.81
CA GLN A 125 4.10 30.95 31.93
C GLN A 125 5.52 30.60 31.44
N SER A 126 5.66 29.77 30.39
CA SER A 126 6.97 29.45 29.82
C SER A 126 7.76 30.69 29.35
N ILE A 127 7.06 31.66 28.77
CA ILE A 127 7.67 32.93 28.33
C ILE A 127 8.12 33.75 29.54
N GLN A 128 7.35 33.74 30.64
CA GLN A 128 7.74 34.42 31.88
C GLN A 128 8.99 33.78 32.50
N VAL A 129 9.10 32.45 32.51
CA VAL A 129 10.31 31.75 32.97
C VAL A 129 11.53 32.17 32.15
N LEU A 130 11.39 32.17 30.81
CA LEU A 130 12.48 32.61 29.93
C LEU A 130 12.87 34.06 30.19
N ASN A 131 11.89 34.97 30.30
CA ASN A 131 12.16 36.39 30.56
C ASN A 131 12.86 36.58 31.92
N HIS A 132 12.45 35.86 32.96
CA HIS A 132 13.11 35.87 34.26
C HIS A 132 14.59 35.48 34.15
N HIS A 133 14.91 34.41 33.40
CA HIS A 133 16.30 34.00 33.18
C HIS A 133 17.11 35.08 32.47
N MET A 134 16.51 35.72 31.46
CA MET A 134 17.14 36.80 30.70
C MET A 134 17.36 38.06 31.55
N GLU A 135 16.41 38.44 32.40
CA GLU A 135 16.49 39.60 33.31
C GLU A 135 17.57 39.42 34.38
N ASN A 136 17.79 38.19 34.84
CA ASN A 136 18.87 37.86 35.78
C ASN A 136 20.26 37.73 35.10
N GLY A 137 20.34 37.94 33.79
CA GLY A 137 21.60 37.85 33.03
C GLY A 137 22.14 36.42 32.90
N TRP A 138 21.28 35.40 33.07
CA TRP A 138 21.69 34.01 32.95
C TRP A 138 21.92 33.61 31.49
N VAL A 139 22.78 32.62 31.29
CA VAL A 139 23.13 32.13 29.95
C VAL A 139 22.12 31.08 29.51
N VAL A 140 21.50 31.31 28.34
CA VAL A 140 20.47 30.42 27.77
C VAL A 140 20.83 30.07 26.32
N TYR A 141 20.99 28.77 26.05
CA TYR A 141 21.40 28.25 24.74
C TYR A 141 20.46 28.72 23.61
N GLY A 142 21.05 29.24 22.54
CA GLY A 142 20.34 29.69 21.35
C GLY A 142 19.45 30.92 21.54
N VAL A 143 19.56 31.57 22.71
CA VAL A 143 18.86 32.82 23.05
C VAL A 143 19.87 33.95 23.17
N ASN A 144 20.85 33.82 24.07
CA ASN A 144 21.98 34.75 24.20
C ASN A 144 23.35 34.10 23.95
N THR A 145 23.35 32.88 23.43
CA THR A 145 24.54 32.18 22.93
C THR A 145 24.46 31.92 21.43
N GLY A 146 25.58 31.56 20.80
CA GLY A 146 25.55 30.92 19.48
C GLY A 146 24.92 29.52 19.51
N PHE A 147 24.91 28.86 18.34
CA PHE A 147 24.32 27.53 18.14
C PHE A 147 25.41 26.49 17.84
N GLY A 148 25.10 25.21 18.11
CA GLY A 148 25.98 24.10 17.74
C GLY A 148 27.39 24.22 18.32
N GLY A 149 28.40 23.94 17.50
CA GLY A 149 29.81 24.08 17.87
C GLY A 149 30.26 25.51 18.22
N SER A 150 29.39 26.52 18.08
CA SER A 150 29.65 27.93 18.46
C SER A 150 28.88 28.39 19.71
N ALA A 151 28.41 27.45 20.54
CA ALA A 151 27.62 27.73 21.75
C ALA A 151 28.40 28.46 22.88
N ASP A 152 29.72 28.59 22.75
CA ASP A 152 30.59 29.38 23.64
C ASP A 152 30.51 30.89 23.39
N SER A 153 30.04 31.30 22.21
CA SER A 153 29.80 32.71 21.89
C SER A 153 28.64 33.31 22.67
N ARG A 154 28.66 34.64 22.90
CA ARG A 154 27.62 35.40 23.62
C ARG A 154 27.16 36.61 22.80
N THR A 155 25.89 36.97 22.91
CA THR A 155 25.34 38.15 22.22
C THR A 155 24.16 38.78 22.95
N GLU A 156 24.06 40.09 22.86
CA GLU A 156 22.89 40.88 23.30
C GLU A 156 21.93 41.18 22.13
N GLN A 157 22.32 40.87 20.89
CA GLN A 157 21.49 41.09 19.70
C GLN A 157 20.50 39.94 19.48
N LEU A 158 19.66 39.67 20.48
CA LEU A 158 18.84 38.45 20.59
C LEU A 158 17.94 38.22 19.36
N LYS A 159 17.29 39.28 18.84
CA LYS A 159 16.45 39.19 17.63
C LYS A 159 17.25 38.90 16.38
N LYS A 160 18.42 39.54 16.23
CA LYS A 160 19.32 39.30 15.10
C LYS A 160 19.84 37.87 15.10
N LEU A 161 20.12 37.30 16.27
CA LEU A 161 20.52 35.91 16.41
C LEU A 161 19.47 34.95 15.82
N GLN A 162 18.16 35.18 16.08
CA GLN A 162 17.09 34.35 15.52
C GLN A 162 17.00 34.47 13.98
N LEU A 163 17.21 35.67 13.42
CA LEU A 163 17.25 35.87 11.97
C LEU A 163 18.47 35.19 11.33
N SER A 164 19.65 35.31 11.96
CA SER A 164 20.87 34.62 11.51
C SER A 164 20.72 33.10 11.55
N LEU A 165 19.95 32.56 12.50
CA LEU A 165 19.61 31.14 12.55
C LEU A 165 18.86 30.70 11.30
N LEU A 166 17.79 31.43 10.94
CA LEU A 166 17.00 31.13 9.75
C LEU A 166 17.83 31.29 8.46
N GLN A 167 18.59 32.37 8.34
CA GLN A 167 19.39 32.66 7.15
C GLN A 167 20.36 31.51 6.80
N HIS A 168 21.08 30.96 7.78
CA HIS A 168 22.06 29.90 7.48
C HIS A 168 21.40 28.51 7.31
N THR A 169 20.26 28.27 7.95
CA THR A 169 19.54 27.00 7.82
C THR A 169 18.75 26.90 6.51
N GLN A 170 18.46 28.03 5.86
CA GLN A 170 17.94 28.11 4.50
C GLN A 170 19.04 27.92 3.44
N SER A 171 19.87 26.90 3.57
CA SER A 171 21.04 26.64 2.71
C SER A 171 20.84 25.50 1.70
N ALA A 172 19.69 24.82 1.76
CA ALA A 172 19.39 23.69 0.87
C ALA A 172 18.99 24.11 -0.56
N ILE A 173 19.12 23.18 -1.51
CA ILE A 173 18.96 23.43 -2.94
C ILE A 173 17.50 23.26 -3.37
N ILE A 174 16.94 24.29 -4.01
CA ILE A 174 15.66 24.24 -4.73
C ILE A 174 15.94 24.48 -6.21
N ALA A 175 15.66 23.47 -7.05
CA ALA A 175 15.81 23.60 -8.50
C ALA A 175 14.92 24.72 -9.07
N SER A 176 15.41 25.44 -10.09
CA SER A 176 14.67 26.55 -10.70
C SER A 176 13.34 26.12 -11.31
N SER A 177 13.24 24.89 -11.82
CA SER A 177 11.99 24.30 -12.31
C SER A 177 10.92 24.25 -11.22
N ALA A 178 11.30 23.93 -9.98
CA ALA A 178 10.40 23.84 -8.84
C ALA A 178 9.76 25.18 -8.42
N ARG A 179 10.28 26.31 -8.93
CA ARG A 179 9.69 27.65 -8.76
C ARG A 179 8.66 28.00 -9.86
N GLY A 180 8.54 27.17 -10.90
CA GLY A 180 7.54 27.29 -11.96
C GLY A 180 6.32 26.38 -11.75
N GLN A 181 5.46 26.28 -12.76
CA GLN A 181 4.24 25.43 -12.69
C GLN A 181 4.56 23.92 -12.58
N SER A 182 5.76 23.51 -12.98
CA SER A 182 6.24 22.12 -12.96
C SER A 182 7.20 21.93 -11.79
N GLN A 183 6.76 21.29 -10.70
CA GLN A 183 7.58 21.00 -9.52
C GLN A 183 8.69 19.96 -9.75
N VAL A 184 8.90 19.55 -11.01
CA VAL A 184 9.89 18.56 -11.41
C VAL A 184 10.97 19.18 -12.29
N ASP A 185 12.19 18.65 -12.21
CA ASP A 185 13.31 19.03 -13.09
C ASP A 185 13.14 18.50 -14.52
N ARG A 186 14.17 18.67 -15.36
CA ARG A 186 14.14 18.27 -16.78
C ARG A 186 13.91 16.76 -16.96
N ASP A 187 14.21 15.97 -15.93
CA ASP A 187 14.10 14.51 -15.94
C ASP A 187 12.88 14.02 -15.15
N GLY A 188 12.00 14.93 -14.70
CA GLY A 188 10.77 14.59 -13.99
C GLY A 188 10.95 14.38 -12.47
N GLN A 189 12.10 14.75 -11.89
CA GLN A 189 12.36 14.58 -10.46
C GLN A 189 12.03 15.84 -9.65
N SER A 190 11.33 15.67 -8.53
CA SER A 190 11.09 16.76 -7.58
C SER A 190 12.28 16.90 -6.61
N HIS A 191 12.75 18.14 -6.44
CA HIS A 191 13.73 18.50 -5.39
C HIS A 191 13.09 19.17 -4.18
N VAL A 192 11.76 19.19 -4.12
CA VAL A 192 10.97 19.74 -3.02
C VAL A 192 10.09 18.66 -2.39
N MET A 193 9.78 18.83 -1.10
CA MET A 193 8.87 17.96 -0.38
C MET A 193 7.46 18.03 -0.97
N PRO A 194 6.75 16.89 -1.12
CA PRO A 194 5.33 16.87 -1.44
C PRO A 194 4.50 17.69 -0.46
N THR A 195 3.44 18.35 -0.97
CA THR A 195 2.55 19.22 -0.18
C THR A 195 2.01 18.55 1.07
N ALA A 196 1.61 17.28 0.99
CA ALA A 196 1.09 16.54 2.13
C ALA A 196 2.11 16.43 3.27
N TRP A 197 3.40 16.26 2.96
CA TRP A 197 4.46 16.15 3.96
C TRP A 197 4.66 17.49 4.68
N VAL A 198 4.63 18.58 3.91
CA VAL A 198 4.76 19.94 4.46
C VAL A 198 3.59 20.29 5.37
N LYS A 199 2.35 19.99 4.95
CA LYS A 199 1.16 20.19 5.78
C LYS A 199 1.21 19.41 7.08
N ALA A 200 1.57 18.13 7.01
CA ALA A 200 1.77 17.30 8.19
C ALA A 200 2.87 17.87 9.10
N ALA A 201 3.99 18.34 8.55
CA ALA A 201 5.07 18.94 9.34
C ALA A 201 4.64 20.24 10.05
N MET A 202 3.85 21.11 9.37
CA MET A 202 3.29 22.31 9.98
C MET A 202 2.33 21.97 11.13
N LEU A 203 1.45 20.98 10.93
CA LEU A 203 0.52 20.52 11.96
C LEU A 203 1.25 19.98 13.20
N ILE A 204 2.21 19.08 12.99
CA ILE A 204 2.96 18.44 14.07
C ILE A 204 3.78 19.49 14.82
N ARG A 205 4.43 20.41 14.11
CA ARG A 205 5.19 21.49 14.75
C ARG A 205 4.28 22.38 15.61
N ALA A 206 3.10 22.73 15.11
CA ALA A 206 2.11 23.44 15.90
C ALA A 206 1.76 22.68 17.18
N ASN A 207 1.39 21.40 17.08
CA ASN A 207 1.08 20.54 18.24
C ASN A 207 2.24 20.50 19.25
N GLN A 208 3.46 20.24 18.79
CA GLN A 208 4.64 20.19 19.65
C GLN A 208 4.91 21.51 20.39
N ASN A 209 4.63 22.67 19.75
CA ASN A 209 4.76 23.98 20.39
C ASN A 209 3.61 24.31 21.37
N LEU A 210 2.39 23.80 21.15
CA LEU A 210 1.24 24.00 22.05
C LEU A 210 1.46 23.38 23.44
N ARG A 211 2.40 22.45 23.57
CA ARG A 211 2.86 21.90 24.86
C ARG A 211 3.40 22.95 25.82
N GLY A 212 3.80 24.12 25.33
CA GLY A 212 4.27 25.25 26.15
C GLY A 212 5.76 25.22 26.49
N HIS A 213 6.46 24.09 26.38
CA HIS A 213 7.86 23.98 26.79
C HIS A 213 8.90 24.70 25.90
N SER A 214 8.46 25.42 24.86
CA SER A 214 9.34 26.03 23.84
C SER A 214 9.47 27.55 23.91
N ALA A 215 8.68 28.23 24.77
CA ALA A 215 8.55 29.69 24.82
C ALA A 215 8.28 30.35 23.45
N VAL A 216 7.42 29.73 22.64
CA VAL A 216 6.93 30.29 21.37
C VAL A 216 5.53 30.87 21.61
N ARG A 217 5.31 32.13 21.24
CA ARG A 217 4.00 32.78 21.45
C ARG A 217 2.89 32.06 20.69
N LEU A 218 1.71 31.99 21.31
CA LEU A 218 0.52 31.43 20.69
C LEU A 218 0.19 32.09 19.34
N SER A 219 0.40 33.41 19.22
CA SER A 219 0.17 34.13 17.95
C SER A 219 1.06 33.62 16.80
N VAL A 220 2.27 33.13 17.08
CA VAL A 220 3.16 32.53 16.08
C VAL A 220 2.62 31.17 15.64
N ILE A 221 2.14 30.37 16.61
CA ILE A 221 1.55 29.06 16.36
C ILE A 221 0.24 29.23 15.56
N GLU A 222 -0.60 30.20 15.91
CA GLU A 222 -1.83 30.53 15.16
C GLU A 222 -1.52 31.00 13.73
N THR A 223 -0.42 31.72 13.51
CA THR A 223 0.03 32.10 12.17
C THR A 223 0.44 30.86 11.36
N LEU A 224 1.09 29.88 11.99
CA LEU A 224 1.40 28.59 11.36
C LEU A 224 0.13 27.80 10.99
N LEU A 225 -0.86 27.77 11.89
CA LEU A 225 -2.16 27.16 11.60
C LEU A 225 -2.96 27.94 10.55
N GLU A 226 -2.79 29.26 10.46
CA GLU A 226 -3.38 30.10 9.42
C GLU A 226 -2.88 29.71 8.02
N LEU A 227 -1.62 29.32 7.86
CA LEU A 227 -1.13 28.77 6.59
C LEU A 227 -1.92 27.51 6.20
N LEU A 228 -2.16 26.59 7.14
CA LEU A 228 -2.97 25.40 6.91
C LEU A 228 -4.42 25.74 6.56
N ARG A 229 -5.05 26.64 7.31
CA ARG A 229 -6.43 27.12 7.07
C ARG A 229 -6.62 27.71 5.68
N ASN A 230 -5.63 28.47 5.21
CA ASN A 230 -5.65 29.09 3.89
C ASN A 230 -5.05 28.20 2.78
N ASN A 231 -4.74 26.93 3.08
CA ASN A 231 -4.13 25.98 2.14
C ASN A 231 -2.82 26.50 1.50
N ILE A 232 -2.06 27.29 2.26
CA ILE A 232 -0.76 27.82 1.86
C ILE A 232 0.30 26.80 2.26
N THR A 233 1.12 26.36 1.30
CA THR A 233 2.19 25.39 1.55
C THR A 233 3.52 25.93 1.04
N PRO A 234 4.53 26.16 1.90
CA PRO A 234 5.82 26.64 1.46
C PRO A 234 6.59 25.59 0.65
N LEU A 235 7.46 26.07 -0.25
CA LEU A 235 8.38 25.20 -0.97
C LEU A 235 9.53 24.81 -0.06
N ILE A 236 9.55 23.55 0.36
CA ILE A 236 10.58 23.00 1.25
C ILE A 236 11.49 22.07 0.45
N PRO A 237 12.82 22.20 0.53
CA PRO A 237 13.77 21.27 -0.09
C PRO A 237 13.58 19.83 0.40
N LEU A 238 13.71 18.87 -0.52
CA LEU A 238 13.57 17.44 -0.20
C LEU A 238 14.74 16.87 0.62
N ARG A 239 15.92 17.51 0.54
CA ARG A 239 17.19 17.05 1.15
C ARG A 239 17.84 18.17 1.97
N GLY A 240 18.71 17.78 2.89
CA GLY A 240 19.49 18.71 3.72
C GLY A 240 19.33 18.48 5.22
N SER A 241 18.41 17.62 5.65
CA SER A 241 18.30 17.21 7.05
C SER A 241 19.03 15.89 7.31
N ILE A 242 19.71 15.85 8.46
CA ILE A 242 20.21 14.63 9.10
C ILE A 242 19.43 14.30 10.38
N SER A 243 18.37 15.06 10.68
CA SER A 243 17.48 14.86 11.83
C SER A 243 18.25 14.75 13.17
N ALA A 244 19.30 15.57 13.30
CA ALA A 244 20.26 15.53 14.41
C ALA A 244 19.85 16.45 15.55
N SER A 245 19.78 17.77 15.28
CA SER A 245 19.15 18.78 16.12
C SER A 245 17.72 19.03 15.65
N GLY A 246 17.01 17.94 15.34
CA GLY A 246 15.77 17.98 14.59
C GLY A 246 16.02 18.26 13.10
N ASP A 247 14.94 18.56 12.39
CA ASP A 247 14.92 18.86 10.97
C ASP A 247 15.04 20.37 10.70
N LEU A 248 16.13 20.97 11.20
CA LEU A 248 16.40 22.41 11.15
C LEU A 248 16.20 23.00 9.75
N MET A 249 16.84 22.39 8.74
CA MET A 249 16.88 22.91 7.39
C MET A 249 15.47 23.00 6.78
N PRO A 250 14.66 21.94 6.71
CA PRO A 250 13.29 22.06 6.17
C PRO A 250 12.37 22.96 7.02
N LEU A 251 12.45 22.93 8.36
CA LEU A 251 11.62 23.80 9.21
C LEU A 251 11.97 25.29 9.05
N SER A 252 13.21 25.63 8.69
CA SER A 252 13.62 27.02 8.43
C SER A 252 12.88 27.66 7.25
N TYR A 253 12.40 26.86 6.28
CA TYR A 253 11.57 27.37 5.18
C TYR A 253 10.14 27.65 5.61
N ILE A 254 9.61 26.87 6.58
CA ILE A 254 8.32 27.17 7.22
C ILE A 254 8.44 28.46 8.03
N ALA A 255 9.44 28.54 8.91
CA ALA A 255 9.68 29.75 9.72
C ALA A 255 9.97 30.98 8.84
N GLY A 256 10.73 30.83 7.75
CA GLY A 256 10.97 31.88 6.76
C GLY A 256 9.67 32.41 6.13
N THR A 257 8.71 31.53 5.88
CA THR A 257 7.37 31.90 5.38
C THR A 257 6.61 32.74 6.41
N LEU A 258 6.66 32.36 7.69
CA LEU A 258 6.01 33.09 8.78
C LEU A 258 6.56 34.50 8.95
N ILE A 259 7.87 34.70 8.76
CA ILE A 259 8.51 36.02 8.90
C ILE A 259 8.49 36.85 7.61
N GLY A 260 7.89 36.34 6.53
CA GLY A 260 7.83 37.03 5.24
C GLY A 260 9.20 37.20 4.57
N ASP A 261 10.06 36.17 4.64
CA ASP A 261 11.39 36.19 4.00
C ASP A 261 11.27 36.55 2.50
N PRO A 262 12.00 37.57 2.01
CA PRO A 262 11.88 38.03 0.63
C PRO A 262 12.31 36.98 -0.42
N ASN A 263 13.05 35.95 -0.01
CA ASN A 263 13.48 34.86 -0.89
C ASN A 263 12.42 33.76 -1.04
N ILE A 264 11.37 33.81 -0.22
CA ILE A 264 10.23 32.90 -0.22
C ILE A 264 9.01 33.67 -0.76
N PRO A 265 8.24 33.12 -1.72
CA PRO A 265 7.07 33.81 -2.25
C PRO A 265 6.09 34.26 -1.16
N HIS A 266 5.72 35.55 -1.18
CA HIS A 266 4.73 36.09 -0.25
C HIS A 266 3.38 35.36 -0.39
N CYS A 267 2.78 35.04 0.75
CA CYS A 267 1.56 34.23 0.83
C CYS A 267 0.35 34.95 1.45
N GLY A 268 0.41 36.28 1.63
CA GLY A 268 -0.70 37.08 2.11
C GLY A 268 -0.93 37.03 3.63
N VAL A 269 -0.13 36.27 4.37
CA VAL A 269 -0.13 36.25 5.84
C VAL A 269 0.75 37.39 6.38
N GLN A 270 0.33 38.01 7.49
CA GLN A 270 1.10 39.09 8.13
C GLN A 270 2.42 38.56 8.69
N PRO A 271 3.57 39.15 8.31
CA PRO A 271 4.87 38.68 8.79
C PRO A 271 5.03 38.76 10.31
N VAL A 272 5.51 37.67 10.91
CA VAL A 272 5.82 37.57 12.34
C VAL A 272 7.20 38.17 12.62
N VAL A 273 7.28 39.04 13.64
CA VAL A 273 8.57 39.47 14.21
C VAL A 273 8.94 38.56 15.37
N LEU A 274 9.96 37.72 15.16
CA LEU A 274 10.44 36.76 16.15
C LEU A 274 11.04 37.45 17.38
N GLN A 275 10.71 36.93 18.55
CA GLN A 275 11.31 37.23 19.84
C GLN A 275 12.45 36.25 20.15
N PRO A 276 13.25 36.49 21.21
CA PRO A 276 14.29 35.53 21.61
C PRO A 276 13.70 34.13 21.79
N LYS A 277 14.49 33.09 21.47
CA LYS A 277 14.09 31.67 21.43
C LYS A 277 13.12 31.27 20.31
N GLU A 278 12.26 32.14 19.79
CA GLU A 278 11.19 31.73 18.87
C GLU A 278 11.68 31.17 17.53
N GLY A 279 12.78 31.68 16.99
CA GLY A 279 13.39 31.13 15.78
C GLY A 279 13.84 29.69 16.00
N LEU A 280 14.55 29.44 17.11
CA LEU A 280 14.97 28.09 17.48
C LEU A 280 13.78 27.19 17.82
N GLY A 281 12.80 27.69 18.59
CA GLY A 281 11.59 26.96 18.95
C GLY A 281 10.66 26.62 17.79
N LEU A 282 10.85 27.23 16.61
CA LEU A 282 10.14 26.85 15.38
C LEU A 282 10.89 25.77 14.58
N ILE A 283 12.22 25.78 14.61
CA ILE A 283 13.03 24.93 13.72
C ILE A 283 13.71 23.75 14.40
N ASN A 284 13.86 23.77 15.72
CA ASN A 284 14.43 22.68 16.49
C ASN A 284 13.33 21.66 16.84
N GLY A 285 13.27 20.59 16.05
CA GLY A 285 12.38 19.48 16.32
C GLY A 285 12.20 18.53 15.15
N THR A 286 11.44 17.48 15.38
CA THR A 286 11.39 16.27 14.54
C THR A 286 10.20 16.25 13.58
N ALA A 287 9.45 17.35 13.51
CA ALA A 287 8.16 17.41 12.82
C ALA A 287 8.17 16.94 11.35
N PRO A 288 9.12 17.31 10.48
CA PRO A 288 9.23 16.74 9.12
C PRO A 288 9.46 15.23 9.08
N SER A 289 10.33 14.70 9.96
CA SER A 289 10.59 13.26 10.07
C SER A 289 9.34 12.51 10.54
N ALA A 290 8.70 13.01 11.60
CA ALA A 290 7.47 12.44 12.15
C ALA A 290 6.31 12.54 11.15
N ALA A 291 6.19 13.66 10.44
CA ALA A 291 5.19 13.87 9.39
C ALA A 291 5.27 12.79 8.31
N LEU A 292 6.45 12.57 7.75
CA LEU A 292 6.61 11.53 6.73
C LEU A 292 6.41 10.14 7.33
N ALA A 293 6.90 9.89 8.55
CA ALA A 293 6.72 8.61 9.21
C ALA A 293 5.24 8.27 9.43
N SER A 294 4.41 9.23 9.85
CA SER A 294 2.96 9.07 10.00
C SER A 294 2.28 8.73 8.67
N LEU A 295 2.68 9.40 7.58
CA LEU A 295 2.15 9.07 6.25
C LEU A 295 2.61 7.69 5.79
N VAL A 296 3.87 7.32 6.02
CA VAL A 296 4.42 6.01 5.66
C VAL A 296 3.72 4.87 6.40
N ILE A 297 3.59 4.98 7.73
CA ILE A 297 2.99 3.89 8.53
C ILE A 297 1.52 3.68 8.16
N HIS A 298 0.80 4.78 7.90
CA HIS A 298 -0.57 4.74 7.40
C HIS A 298 -0.71 3.96 6.09
N GLU A 299 0.23 4.11 5.14
CA GLU A 299 0.22 3.31 3.90
C GLU A 299 0.64 1.85 4.16
N ALA A 300 1.67 1.64 4.99
CA ALA A 300 2.23 0.33 5.27
C ALA A 300 1.22 -0.60 5.95
N ASP A 301 0.44 -0.08 6.90
CA ASP A 301 -0.59 -0.84 7.61
C ASP A 301 -1.66 -1.36 6.65
N GLN A 302 -2.03 -0.55 5.67
CA GLN A 302 -3.04 -0.91 4.67
C GLN A 302 -2.53 -1.96 3.69
N LEU A 303 -1.27 -1.83 3.24
CA LEU A 303 -0.62 -2.86 2.45
C LEU A 303 -0.47 -4.17 3.22
N ALA A 304 -0.26 -4.14 4.54
CA ALA A 304 -0.18 -5.33 5.37
C ALA A 304 -1.53 -6.07 5.46
N VAL A 305 -2.66 -5.36 5.54
CA VAL A 305 -4.00 -5.96 5.46
C VAL A 305 -4.32 -6.45 4.05
N LEU A 306 -3.98 -5.67 3.01
CA LEU A 306 -4.16 -6.08 1.62
C LEU A 306 -3.38 -7.36 1.29
N ALA A 307 -2.16 -7.51 1.81
CA ALA A 307 -1.36 -8.72 1.63
C ALA A 307 -2.03 -9.98 2.23
N GLN A 308 -2.74 -9.84 3.35
CA GLN A 308 -3.55 -10.91 3.95
C GLN A 308 -4.74 -11.26 3.04
N ALA A 309 -5.45 -10.25 2.50
CA ALA A 309 -6.55 -10.47 1.56
C ALA A 309 -6.07 -11.10 0.24
N LEU A 310 -4.91 -10.70 -0.29
CA LEU A 310 -4.29 -11.31 -1.46
C LEU A 310 -3.86 -12.75 -1.19
N THR A 311 -3.40 -13.06 0.01
CA THR A 311 -3.08 -14.45 0.42
C THR A 311 -4.34 -15.32 0.39
N ALA A 312 -5.47 -14.82 0.90
CA ALA A 312 -6.77 -15.49 0.79
C ALA A 312 -7.16 -15.70 -0.68
N PHE A 313 -7.09 -14.64 -1.50
CA PHE A 313 -7.48 -14.70 -2.90
C PHE A 313 -6.59 -15.66 -3.72
N THR A 314 -5.28 -15.67 -3.46
CA THR A 314 -4.35 -16.63 -4.07
C THR A 314 -4.71 -18.05 -3.69
N SER A 315 -5.07 -18.30 -2.41
CA SER A 315 -5.47 -19.63 -1.94
C SER A 315 -6.74 -20.13 -2.65
N GLU A 316 -7.70 -19.24 -2.93
CA GLU A 316 -8.87 -19.57 -3.75
C GLU A 316 -8.50 -19.84 -5.20
N CYS A 317 -7.67 -19.01 -5.82
CA CYS A 317 -7.22 -19.21 -7.19
C CYS A 317 -6.45 -20.54 -7.38
N MET A 318 -5.73 -20.98 -6.35
CA MET A 318 -5.00 -22.25 -6.34
C MET A 318 -5.85 -23.45 -5.89
N ALA A 319 -7.13 -23.25 -5.54
CA ALA A 319 -8.00 -24.27 -4.95
C ALA A 319 -7.35 -24.98 -3.74
N GLY A 320 -6.74 -24.18 -2.85
CA GLY A 320 -5.89 -24.63 -1.76
C GLY A 320 -6.66 -25.31 -0.60
N ASN A 321 -5.90 -26.02 0.23
CA ASN A 321 -6.39 -26.56 1.51
C ASN A 321 -6.02 -25.61 2.65
N VAL A 322 -6.96 -24.77 3.06
CA VAL A 322 -6.77 -23.69 4.03
C VAL A 322 -6.92 -24.12 5.49
N GLU A 323 -6.84 -25.44 5.79
CA GLU A 323 -6.81 -25.93 7.18
C GLU A 323 -5.65 -25.30 8.00
N TRP A 324 -4.62 -24.80 7.33
CA TRP A 324 -3.51 -24.07 7.95
C TRP A 324 -3.91 -22.74 8.60
N ALA A 325 -5.06 -22.16 8.25
CA ALA A 325 -5.61 -20.95 8.88
C ALA A 325 -6.47 -21.27 10.12
N ASN A 326 -6.55 -22.54 10.52
CA ASN A 326 -7.37 -22.96 11.65
C ASN A 326 -6.85 -22.33 12.96
N GLU A 327 -7.77 -21.73 13.72
CA GLU A 327 -7.47 -21.02 14.96
C GLU A 327 -6.64 -21.84 15.96
N PHE A 328 -6.91 -23.15 16.09
CA PHE A 328 -6.16 -24.02 17.00
C PHE A 328 -4.65 -23.96 16.75
N ILE A 329 -4.22 -23.97 15.47
CA ILE A 329 -2.80 -23.94 15.08
C ILE A 329 -2.12 -22.68 15.62
N HIS A 330 -2.82 -21.55 15.60
CA HIS A 330 -2.26 -20.26 15.99
C HIS A 330 -2.44 -20.00 17.50
N CYS A 331 -3.41 -20.62 18.15
CA CYS A 331 -3.56 -20.60 19.60
C CYS A 331 -2.48 -21.43 20.32
N VAL A 332 -2.01 -22.55 19.74
CA VAL A 332 -0.91 -23.34 20.33
C VAL A 332 0.47 -22.72 20.11
N ARG A 333 0.58 -21.70 19.25
CA ARG A 333 1.78 -20.85 19.09
C ARG A 333 1.37 -19.37 19.09
N PRO A 334 1.11 -18.78 20.27
CA PRO A 334 0.25 -17.61 20.44
C PRO A 334 0.95 -16.26 20.22
N HIS A 335 1.72 -16.11 19.13
CA HIS A 335 2.17 -14.79 18.69
C HIS A 335 0.97 -13.95 18.27
N ALA A 336 0.88 -12.70 18.73
CA ALA A 336 -0.31 -11.87 18.56
C ALA A 336 -0.58 -11.60 17.07
N GLY A 337 0.44 -11.17 16.33
CA GLY A 337 0.30 -10.89 14.90
C GLY A 337 -0.01 -12.17 14.10
N GLN A 338 0.52 -13.32 14.52
CA GLN A 338 0.25 -14.60 13.83
C GLN A 338 -1.23 -15.00 13.99
N LYS A 339 -1.77 -14.90 15.21
CA LYS A 339 -3.19 -15.19 15.48
C LYS A 339 -4.09 -14.26 14.69
N GLU A 340 -3.74 -12.97 14.68
CA GLU A 340 -4.48 -11.97 13.94
C GLU A 340 -4.50 -12.26 12.44
N ALA A 341 -3.32 -12.45 11.82
CA ALA A 341 -3.19 -12.71 10.39
C ALA A 341 -4.00 -13.93 9.95
N ALA A 342 -3.92 -15.02 10.72
CA ALA A 342 -4.68 -16.24 10.44
C ALA A 342 -6.19 -16.01 10.45
N ARG A 343 -6.68 -15.31 11.48
CA ARG A 343 -8.10 -15.02 11.61
C ARG A 343 -8.60 -14.09 10.51
N ASN A 344 -7.85 -13.05 10.16
CA ASN A 344 -8.22 -12.13 9.09
C ASN A 344 -8.30 -12.87 7.75
N ILE A 345 -7.29 -13.68 7.41
CA ILE A 345 -7.29 -14.55 6.23
C ILE A 345 -8.50 -15.47 6.22
N ARG A 346 -8.83 -16.09 7.37
CA ARG A 346 -9.98 -16.98 7.51
C ARG A 346 -11.31 -16.25 7.30
N GLU A 347 -11.46 -15.02 7.79
CA GLU A 347 -12.68 -14.21 7.54
C GLU A 347 -12.77 -13.77 6.07
N PHE A 348 -11.65 -13.44 5.41
CA PHE A 348 -11.63 -13.16 3.98
C PHE A 348 -12.07 -14.36 3.13
N LEU A 349 -11.69 -15.58 3.54
CA LEU A 349 -12.07 -16.84 2.88
C LEU A 349 -13.49 -17.31 3.21
N LYS A 350 -14.19 -16.67 4.15
CA LYS A 350 -15.53 -17.08 4.57
C LYS A 350 -16.48 -17.14 3.38
N SER A 351 -17.34 -18.16 3.39
CA SER A 351 -18.25 -18.54 2.30
C SER A 351 -17.61 -18.92 0.97
N SER A 352 -16.28 -19.06 0.90
CA SER A 352 -15.62 -19.54 -0.31
C SER A 352 -16.00 -21.00 -0.62
N THR A 353 -16.30 -21.26 -1.89
CA THR A 353 -16.43 -22.61 -2.46
C THR A 353 -15.19 -23.04 -3.23
N PHE A 354 -14.18 -22.17 -3.36
CA PHE A 354 -12.94 -22.43 -4.09
C PHE A 354 -11.92 -23.21 -3.25
N VAL A 355 -11.96 -23.05 -1.93
CA VAL A 355 -11.03 -23.72 -1.00
C VAL A 355 -11.69 -24.86 -0.23
N VAL A 356 -10.87 -25.76 0.29
CA VAL A 356 -11.26 -26.77 1.28
C VAL A 356 -10.51 -26.53 2.60
N GLY A 357 -10.92 -27.18 3.69
CA GLY A 357 -10.22 -27.04 4.98
C GLY A 357 -10.67 -25.87 5.85
N LEU A 358 -11.57 -25.02 5.36
CA LEU A 358 -12.12 -23.90 6.10
C LEU A 358 -13.04 -24.37 7.25
N GLU A 359 -14.13 -25.06 6.91
CA GLU A 359 -15.03 -25.73 7.87
C GLU A 359 -14.86 -27.25 7.87
N ASN A 360 -14.64 -27.84 6.69
CA ASN A 360 -14.54 -29.29 6.50
C ASN A 360 -13.11 -29.69 6.16
N LYS A 361 -12.57 -30.70 6.86
CA LYS A 361 -11.21 -31.20 6.65
C LYS A 361 -11.15 -32.19 5.51
N LYS A 362 -10.22 -32.01 4.56
CA LYS A 362 -9.89 -33.01 3.55
C LYS A 362 -9.18 -34.19 4.24
N ARG A 363 -9.76 -35.39 4.18
CA ARG A 363 -9.21 -36.61 4.82
C ARG A 363 -8.76 -37.68 3.82
N THR A 364 -9.25 -37.63 2.60
CA THR A 364 -8.90 -38.54 1.50
C THR A 364 -8.72 -37.76 0.19
N GLY A 365 -8.10 -38.38 -0.82
CA GLY A 365 -7.92 -37.81 -2.16
C GLY A 365 -6.49 -37.96 -2.68
N GLN A 366 -6.28 -37.54 -3.93
CA GLN A 366 -4.99 -37.59 -4.62
C GLN A 366 -4.39 -36.18 -4.74
N GLY A 367 -3.14 -36.11 -5.22
CA GLY A 367 -2.42 -34.86 -5.49
C GLY A 367 -1.67 -34.28 -4.28
N LEU A 368 -1.27 -33.01 -4.37
CA LEU A 368 -0.54 -32.33 -3.31
C LEU A 368 -1.39 -32.24 -2.04
N TRP A 369 -0.87 -32.78 -0.93
CA TRP A 369 -1.60 -32.83 0.34
C TRP A 369 -1.46 -31.56 1.19
N GLN A 370 -0.36 -30.85 1.01
CA GLN A 370 -0.05 -29.63 1.75
C GLN A 370 0.29 -28.52 0.77
N ASP A 371 -0.38 -27.38 0.90
CA ASP A 371 -0.03 -26.18 0.16
C ASP A 371 1.42 -25.78 0.43
N ARG A 372 2.02 -25.00 -0.47
CA ARG A 372 3.39 -24.52 -0.32
C ARG A 372 3.47 -23.41 0.73
N TYR A 373 4.69 -23.10 1.16
CA TYR A 373 4.92 -22.23 2.31
C TYR A 373 4.41 -20.80 2.08
N SER A 374 4.50 -20.29 0.85
CA SER A 374 4.09 -18.93 0.51
C SER A 374 2.65 -18.61 0.91
N THR A 375 1.72 -19.58 0.87
CA THR A 375 0.37 -19.45 1.43
C THR A 375 0.25 -20.11 2.80
N ARG A 376 0.68 -21.38 2.95
CA ARG A 376 0.45 -22.15 4.17
C ARG A 376 1.07 -21.56 5.43
N THR A 377 2.23 -20.92 5.30
CA THR A 377 2.92 -20.30 6.43
C THR A 377 2.72 -18.78 6.49
N ALA A 378 1.79 -18.22 5.69
CA ALA A 378 1.57 -16.78 5.64
C ALA A 378 1.24 -16.15 7.00
N PRO A 379 0.41 -16.74 7.87
CA PRO A 379 0.19 -16.18 9.21
C PRO A 379 1.47 -16.12 10.06
N GLN A 380 2.29 -17.17 10.00
CA GLN A 380 3.56 -17.25 10.72
C GLN A 380 4.60 -16.28 10.16
N TRP A 381 4.55 -16.02 8.85
CA TRP A 381 5.42 -15.07 8.18
C TRP A 381 5.04 -13.63 8.49
N LEU A 382 3.75 -13.27 8.38
CA LEU A 382 3.26 -11.92 8.61
C LEU A 382 3.28 -11.50 10.08
N GLY A 383 3.06 -12.45 10.99
CA GLY A 383 2.84 -12.15 12.41
C GLY A 383 3.89 -11.24 13.06
N PRO A 384 5.20 -11.56 13.00
CA PRO A 384 6.24 -10.71 13.56
C PRO A 384 6.29 -9.30 12.92
N TYR A 385 5.95 -9.19 11.63
CA TYR A 385 5.98 -7.90 10.94
C TYR A 385 4.77 -7.02 11.28
N LEU A 386 3.61 -7.62 11.61
CA LEU A 386 2.49 -6.87 12.18
C LEU A 386 2.86 -6.35 13.58
N GLU A 387 3.55 -7.14 14.39
CA GLU A 387 4.05 -6.72 15.71
C GLU A 387 5.07 -5.57 15.59
N ASP A 388 5.97 -5.63 14.61
CA ASP A 388 6.91 -4.54 14.30
C ASP A 388 6.21 -3.25 13.83
N LEU A 389 5.17 -3.36 13.00
CA LEU A 389 4.38 -2.20 12.55
C LEU A 389 3.63 -1.54 13.71
N THR A 390 3.01 -2.32 14.60
CA THR A 390 2.35 -1.79 15.81
C THR A 390 3.35 -1.06 16.71
N LEU A 391 4.56 -1.61 16.89
CA LEU A 391 5.60 -0.92 17.65
C LEU A 391 6.07 0.37 16.96
N ALA A 392 6.24 0.35 15.64
CA ALA A 392 6.60 1.54 14.86
C ALA A 392 5.53 2.64 14.98
N GLN A 393 4.25 2.28 14.90
CA GLN A 393 3.12 3.20 15.08
C GLN A 393 3.17 3.87 16.46
N ARG A 394 3.35 3.08 17.54
CA ARG A 394 3.48 3.61 18.90
C ARG A 394 4.67 4.59 19.04
N GLN A 395 5.81 4.28 18.44
CA GLN A 395 6.98 5.17 18.46
C GLN A 395 6.67 6.51 17.78
N ILE A 396 5.92 6.49 16.68
CA ILE A 396 5.50 7.70 15.96
C ILE A 396 4.49 8.50 16.79
N GLU A 397 3.46 7.86 17.34
CA GLU A 397 2.42 8.53 18.17
C GLU A 397 3.01 9.24 19.39
N VAL A 398 4.03 8.64 20.03
CA VAL A 398 4.76 9.31 21.12
C VAL A 398 5.50 10.55 20.59
N GLU A 399 6.14 10.46 19.43
CA GLU A 399 6.88 11.57 18.83
C GLU A 399 5.96 12.76 18.45
N LEU A 400 4.75 12.46 17.96
CA LEU A 400 3.73 13.47 17.62
C LEU A 400 3.36 14.36 18.82
N ASN A 401 3.46 13.79 20.02
CA ASN A 401 3.05 14.39 21.29
C ASN A 401 4.26 14.61 22.22
N SER A 402 5.44 14.82 21.65
CA SER A 402 6.67 15.10 22.40
C SER A 402 7.14 16.53 22.21
N THR A 403 7.73 17.11 23.26
CA THR A 403 8.55 18.32 23.10
C THR A 403 9.92 17.92 22.58
N SER A 404 10.11 18.05 21.26
CA SER A 404 11.37 17.73 20.58
C SER A 404 12.32 18.93 20.42
N ASP A 405 12.16 19.98 21.24
CA ASP A 405 12.89 21.26 21.17
C ASP A 405 13.97 21.34 22.25
N ASN A 406 14.86 22.34 22.16
CA ASN A 406 15.93 22.61 23.10
C ASN A 406 16.35 24.11 23.11
N PRO A 407 16.66 24.68 24.28
CA PRO A 407 16.34 24.15 25.61
C PRO A 407 14.83 24.06 25.83
N VAL A 408 14.44 23.21 26.78
CA VAL A 408 13.05 23.10 27.24
C VAL A 408 12.85 23.99 28.45
N ILE A 409 11.65 24.57 28.55
CA ILE A 409 11.26 25.45 29.64
C ILE A 409 10.33 24.69 30.58
N GLU A 410 10.75 24.51 31.83
CA GLU A 410 9.89 24.01 32.89
C GLU A 410 9.11 25.18 33.51
N PHE A 411 7.80 25.01 33.65
CA PHE A 411 6.91 25.99 34.26
C PHE A 411 5.87 25.26 35.11
N ASP A 412 5.25 25.98 36.04
CA ASP A 412 4.31 25.40 36.99
C ASP A 412 2.90 25.26 36.40
N ALA A 413 2.69 24.19 35.62
CA ALA A 413 1.38 23.90 35.03
C ALA A 413 0.30 23.55 36.06
N THR A 414 0.67 23.08 37.27
CA THR A 414 -0.27 22.51 38.25
C THR A 414 -0.22 23.16 39.65
N GLY A 415 0.54 24.23 39.83
CA GLY A 415 0.76 24.84 41.16
C GLY A 415 1.66 24.02 42.09
N SER A 416 2.42 23.06 41.56
CA SER A 416 3.19 22.06 42.31
C SER A 416 4.69 22.33 42.36
N LEU A 417 5.18 23.27 41.55
CA LEU A 417 6.60 23.64 41.52
C LEU A 417 6.95 24.58 42.67
N HIS A 418 8.08 24.33 43.32
CA HIS A 418 8.65 25.23 44.33
C HIS A 418 9.60 26.24 43.66
N GLY A 419 9.06 27.24 42.95
CA GLY A 419 9.86 28.30 42.34
C GLY A 419 9.27 28.90 41.06
N HIS A 420 10.08 29.66 40.32
CA HIS A 420 9.69 30.36 39.08
C HIS A 420 9.83 29.50 37.80
N GLY A 421 10.08 28.19 37.91
CA GLY A 421 10.47 27.33 36.79
C GLY A 421 11.95 27.49 36.40
N ASP A 422 12.42 26.67 35.46
CA ASP A 422 13.85 26.60 35.07
C ASP A 422 14.00 26.26 33.56
N VAL A 423 15.21 26.42 33.03
CA VAL A 423 15.55 26.17 31.62
C VAL A 423 16.54 25.02 31.50
N TYR A 424 16.10 23.92 30.90
CA TYR A 424 16.89 22.70 30.77
C TYR A 424 17.40 22.50 29.34
N SER A 425 18.71 22.30 29.22
CA SER A 425 19.33 21.88 27.96
C SER A 425 19.38 20.35 27.88
N GLY A 426 18.94 19.79 26.75
CA GLY A 426 18.85 18.36 26.51
C GLY A 426 18.95 18.00 25.04
N GLY A 427 18.55 16.77 24.69
CA GLY A 427 18.69 16.19 23.36
C GLY A 427 17.39 15.71 22.72
N ASN A 428 16.23 16.23 23.15
CA ASN A 428 14.92 15.75 22.69
C ASN A 428 14.69 15.92 21.17
N PHE A 429 15.52 16.72 20.51
CA PHE A 429 15.53 16.90 19.07
C PHE A 429 16.07 15.68 18.28
N GLN A 430 16.58 14.64 18.96
CA GLN A 430 17.18 13.46 18.34
C GLN A 430 16.11 12.42 17.96
N ALA A 431 15.81 12.31 16.65
CA ALA A 431 14.71 11.49 16.13
C ALA A 431 15.05 9.99 15.94
N THR A 432 15.83 9.39 16.82
CA THR A 432 16.21 7.96 16.70
C THR A 432 14.99 7.04 16.83
N SER A 433 13.97 7.45 17.58
CA SER A 433 12.64 6.81 17.67
C SER A 433 12.04 6.60 16.28
N ILE A 434 11.97 7.66 15.47
CA ILE A 434 11.46 7.64 14.10
C ILE A 434 12.31 6.77 13.19
N THR A 435 13.64 6.84 13.32
CA THR A 435 14.54 5.97 12.52
C THR A 435 14.30 4.50 12.82
N SER A 436 14.14 4.17 14.10
CA SER A 436 13.81 2.81 14.56
C SER A 436 12.45 2.35 14.03
N ALA A 437 11.45 3.23 14.02
CA ALA A 437 10.13 2.94 13.45
C ALA A 437 10.25 2.67 11.93
N MET A 438 10.91 3.55 11.19
CA MET A 438 11.03 3.45 9.74
C MET A 438 11.87 2.28 9.26
N ASP A 439 12.94 1.90 9.98
CA ASP A 439 13.73 0.71 9.66
C ASP A 439 12.92 -0.58 9.87
N LYS A 440 12.10 -0.65 10.94
CA LYS A 440 11.14 -1.77 11.15
C LYS A 440 10.10 -1.84 10.04
N THR A 441 9.43 -0.72 9.77
CA THR A 441 8.41 -0.64 8.72
C THR A 441 8.98 -1.04 7.36
N ARG A 442 10.19 -0.59 7.01
CA ARG A 442 10.82 -0.94 5.73
C ARG A 442 11.17 -2.42 5.62
N ASN A 443 11.64 -3.03 6.70
CA ASN A 443 11.86 -4.47 6.77
C ASN A 443 10.54 -5.26 6.64
N ALA A 444 9.48 -4.83 7.34
CA ALA A 444 8.15 -5.42 7.22
C ALA A 444 7.63 -5.38 5.77
N LEU A 445 7.73 -4.22 5.09
CA LEU A 445 7.35 -4.07 3.68
C LEU A 445 8.12 -5.04 2.77
N GLN A 446 9.44 -5.15 2.95
CA GLN A 446 10.28 -6.08 2.19
C GLN A 446 9.81 -7.53 2.36
N MET A 447 9.54 -7.94 3.59
CA MET A 447 9.18 -9.32 3.88
C MET A 447 7.76 -9.64 3.42
N ILE A 448 6.82 -8.69 3.51
CA ILE A 448 5.50 -8.81 2.86
C ILE A 448 5.68 -8.98 1.35
N GLY A 449 6.48 -8.13 0.71
CA GLY A 449 6.80 -8.23 -0.72
C GLY A 449 7.38 -9.59 -1.10
N ARG A 450 8.29 -10.15 -0.27
CA ARG A 450 8.90 -11.46 -0.51
C ARG A 450 7.88 -12.60 -0.51
N MET A 451 6.88 -12.52 0.36
CA MET A 451 5.76 -13.47 0.40
C MET A 451 4.88 -13.33 -0.84
N LEU A 452 4.43 -12.10 -1.16
CA LEU A 452 3.58 -11.83 -2.33
C LEU A 452 4.25 -12.21 -3.64
N PHE A 453 5.56 -11.96 -3.77
CA PHE A 453 6.36 -12.42 -4.90
C PHE A 453 6.26 -13.93 -5.08
N SER A 454 6.48 -14.70 -4.00
CA SER A 454 6.39 -16.17 -4.05
C SER A 454 5.00 -16.66 -4.42
N GLN A 455 3.96 -16.08 -3.83
CA GLN A 455 2.57 -16.43 -4.11
C GLN A 455 2.21 -16.15 -5.58
N CYS A 456 2.58 -14.99 -6.10
CA CYS A 456 2.30 -14.61 -7.48
C CYS A 456 3.03 -15.49 -8.49
N THR A 457 4.32 -15.77 -8.28
CA THR A 457 5.09 -16.69 -9.13
C THR A 457 4.51 -18.11 -9.10
N GLU A 458 4.05 -18.58 -7.93
CA GLU A 458 3.40 -19.89 -7.82
C GLU A 458 2.05 -19.93 -8.54
N LEU A 459 1.28 -18.84 -8.55
CA LEU A 459 0.02 -18.73 -9.27
C LEU A 459 0.22 -18.70 -10.80
N ILE A 460 1.27 -18.04 -11.28
CA ILE A 460 1.60 -17.92 -12.71
C ILE A 460 2.15 -19.23 -13.28
N ASN A 461 2.84 -20.03 -12.46
CA ASN A 461 3.54 -21.23 -12.92
C ASN A 461 2.60 -22.46 -13.01
N PRO A 462 2.46 -23.07 -14.20
CA PRO A 462 1.55 -24.21 -14.43
C PRO A 462 1.93 -25.47 -13.65
N THR A 463 3.17 -25.57 -13.15
CA THR A 463 3.61 -26.70 -12.33
C THR A 463 3.15 -26.57 -10.87
N THR A 464 2.68 -25.39 -10.48
CA THR A 464 2.47 -25.04 -9.06
C THR A 464 1.10 -24.43 -8.80
N ASN A 465 0.39 -23.97 -9.83
CA ASN A 465 -0.90 -23.26 -9.72
C ASN A 465 -2.14 -24.17 -9.77
N HIS A 466 -1.96 -25.49 -9.57
CA HIS A 466 -3.05 -26.46 -9.50
C HIS A 466 -3.94 -26.51 -10.75
N GLY A 467 -3.30 -26.54 -11.93
CA GLY A 467 -3.95 -26.87 -13.21
C GLY A 467 -4.43 -25.69 -14.04
N LEU A 468 -4.18 -24.46 -13.59
CA LEU A 468 -4.38 -23.26 -14.42
C LEU A 468 -3.35 -23.20 -15.55
N ASP A 469 -3.70 -22.48 -16.60
CA ASP A 469 -2.90 -22.37 -17.82
C ASP A 469 -1.54 -21.65 -17.56
N PRO A 470 -0.50 -21.94 -18.37
CA PRO A 470 0.80 -21.33 -18.25
C PRO A 470 0.72 -19.81 -18.36
N ASN A 471 1.31 -19.10 -17.40
CA ASN A 471 1.25 -17.63 -17.35
C ASN A 471 -0.17 -17.06 -17.29
N LEU A 472 -1.17 -17.85 -16.85
CA LEU A 472 -2.58 -17.49 -16.82
C LEU A 472 -3.11 -17.04 -18.20
N VAL A 473 -2.65 -17.71 -19.25
CA VAL A 473 -3.09 -17.47 -20.62
C VAL A 473 -4.52 -17.98 -20.81
N PHE A 474 -5.35 -17.14 -21.42
CA PHE A 474 -6.62 -17.58 -21.97
C PHE A 474 -6.39 -18.10 -23.40
N GLY A 475 -6.56 -19.40 -23.60
CA GLY A 475 -6.35 -20.03 -24.90
C GLY A 475 -4.93 -20.58 -25.08
N ASP A 476 -4.34 -20.35 -26.24
CA ASP A 476 -3.18 -21.11 -26.70
C ASP A 476 -1.86 -20.47 -26.24
N PRO A 477 -1.02 -21.21 -25.46
CA PRO A 477 0.17 -20.67 -24.82
C PRO A 477 1.34 -20.37 -25.79
N ASP A 478 1.21 -20.72 -27.07
CA ASP A 478 2.13 -20.37 -28.14
C ASP A 478 1.84 -19.00 -28.78
N GLN A 479 0.63 -18.47 -28.59
CA GLN A 479 0.17 -17.20 -29.19
C GLN A 479 -0.02 -16.07 -28.18
N SER A 480 -0.08 -16.39 -26.89
CA SER A 480 -0.20 -15.41 -25.80
C SER A 480 0.69 -15.79 -24.63
N TYR A 481 1.18 -14.76 -23.93
CA TYR A 481 2.05 -14.91 -22.77
C TYR A 481 1.53 -14.19 -21.51
N THR A 482 0.37 -13.53 -21.58
CA THR A 482 -0.37 -12.83 -20.51
C THR A 482 0.52 -12.32 -19.37
N MET A 483 0.71 -13.11 -18.30
CA MET A 483 1.40 -12.68 -17.08
C MET A 483 2.92 -12.81 -17.11
N LYS A 484 3.53 -13.26 -18.21
CA LYS A 484 5.00 -13.39 -18.31
C LYS A 484 5.71 -12.07 -18.03
N GLY A 485 5.19 -10.96 -18.54
CA GLY A 485 5.74 -9.62 -18.25
C GLY A 485 5.55 -9.22 -16.79
N ILE A 486 4.42 -9.59 -16.18
CA ILE A 486 4.17 -9.34 -14.75
C ILE A 486 5.16 -10.13 -13.88
N ASP A 487 5.45 -11.40 -14.19
CA ASP A 487 6.43 -12.21 -13.45
C ASP A 487 7.83 -11.59 -13.45
N VAL A 488 8.24 -11.03 -14.60
CA VAL A 488 9.50 -10.27 -14.73
C VAL A 488 9.45 -8.98 -13.90
N ASN A 489 8.36 -8.22 -13.98
CA ASN A 489 8.18 -6.99 -13.20
C ASN A 489 8.20 -7.27 -11.69
N MET A 490 7.50 -8.30 -11.24
CA MET A 490 7.48 -8.74 -9.83
C MET A 490 8.88 -9.09 -9.34
N SER A 491 9.72 -9.70 -10.19
CA SER A 491 11.12 -9.98 -9.87
C SER A 491 11.95 -8.70 -9.73
N ALA A 492 11.75 -7.72 -10.62
CA ALA A 492 12.41 -6.42 -10.55
C ALA A 492 11.99 -5.62 -9.30
N TYR A 493 10.68 -5.55 -9.02
CA TYR A 493 10.12 -4.89 -7.85
C TYR A 493 10.65 -5.52 -6.56
N MET A 494 10.69 -6.85 -6.46
CA MET A 494 11.24 -7.53 -5.30
C MET A 494 12.74 -7.24 -5.11
N ALA A 495 13.52 -7.20 -6.20
CA ALA A 495 14.94 -6.88 -6.12
C ALA A 495 15.18 -5.44 -5.63
N GLU A 496 14.40 -4.48 -6.13
CA GLU A 496 14.47 -3.08 -5.70
C GLU A 496 14.01 -2.91 -4.24
N LEU A 497 12.90 -3.54 -3.86
CA LEU A 497 12.40 -3.53 -2.49
C LEU A 497 13.41 -4.13 -1.49
N ALA A 498 14.12 -5.20 -1.90
CA ALA A 498 15.20 -5.77 -1.11
C ALA A 498 16.41 -4.83 -1.00
N ALA A 499 16.74 -4.09 -2.06
CA ALA A 499 17.80 -3.09 -2.00
C ALA A 499 17.44 -1.92 -1.07
N LEU A 500 16.17 -1.51 -1.02
CA LEU A 500 15.68 -0.45 -0.13
C LEU A 500 15.73 -0.84 1.35
N ALA A 501 15.67 -2.12 1.68
CA ALA A 501 15.62 -2.60 3.06
C ALA A 501 16.91 -2.39 3.87
N HIS A 502 18.02 -2.00 3.24
CA HIS A 502 19.25 -1.67 3.97
C HIS A 502 18.98 -0.54 5.00
N PRO A 503 19.45 -0.69 6.25
CA PRO A 503 19.19 0.29 7.30
C PRO A 503 19.94 1.60 7.03
N VAL A 504 19.20 2.72 6.98
CA VAL A 504 19.80 4.05 6.80
C VAL A 504 20.65 4.43 8.01
N SER A 505 20.27 3.96 9.20
CA SER A 505 20.97 4.16 10.46
C SER A 505 22.43 3.69 10.45
N ALA A 506 22.81 2.75 9.59
CA ALA A 506 24.20 2.29 9.44
C ALA A 506 25.12 3.32 8.77
N HIS A 507 24.57 4.42 8.23
CA HIS A 507 25.30 5.40 7.44
C HIS A 507 25.50 6.75 8.15
N VAL A 508 25.27 6.82 9.47
CA VAL A 508 25.49 8.03 10.28
C VAL A 508 26.90 8.57 10.06
N GLN A 509 26.99 9.86 9.73
CA GLN A 509 28.24 10.59 9.57
C GLN A 509 28.34 11.63 10.68
N SER A 510 29.57 11.90 11.13
CA SER A 510 29.80 13.04 12.02
C SER A 510 29.63 14.35 11.25
N ALA A 511 28.85 15.27 11.80
CA ALA A 511 28.52 16.55 11.18
C ALA A 511 28.75 17.72 12.13
N GLU A 512 28.68 18.95 11.58
CA GLU A 512 28.66 20.21 12.34
C GLU A 512 29.82 20.30 13.36
N MET A 513 31.06 20.36 12.86
CA MET A 513 32.28 20.44 13.68
C MET A 513 32.40 19.32 14.73
N HIS A 514 31.87 18.13 14.43
CA HIS A 514 31.77 16.98 15.33
C HIS A 514 30.84 17.15 16.55
N ASN A 515 30.18 18.30 16.72
CA ASN A 515 29.15 18.46 17.74
C ASN A 515 27.97 17.52 17.47
N GLN A 516 27.62 17.30 16.20
CA GLN A 516 26.65 16.29 15.77
C GLN A 516 27.38 14.99 15.37
N GLY A 517 28.18 14.46 16.31
CA GLY A 517 28.92 13.21 16.16
C GLY A 517 28.05 11.99 15.90
N ILE A 518 26.81 12.03 16.39
CA ILE A 518 25.74 11.08 16.11
C ILE A 518 24.48 11.83 15.70
N ASN A 519 23.67 11.21 14.84
CA ASN A 519 22.41 11.74 14.35
C ASN A 519 21.51 10.61 13.89
N SER A 520 20.20 10.87 13.80
CA SER A 520 19.23 9.81 13.54
C SER A 520 19.07 9.49 12.05
N LEU A 521 19.24 10.47 11.15
CA LEU A 521 18.89 10.35 9.73
C LEU A 521 17.40 10.02 9.50
N ALA A 522 16.53 10.35 10.46
CA ALA A 522 15.12 9.96 10.46
C ALA A 522 14.37 10.34 9.18
N LEU A 523 14.47 11.59 8.71
CA LEU A 523 13.80 12.01 7.48
C LEU A 523 14.29 11.23 6.25
N ILE A 524 15.57 10.83 6.21
CA ILE A 524 16.11 10.01 5.12
C ILE A 524 15.54 8.59 5.21
N SER A 525 15.50 8.00 6.41
CA SER A 525 14.88 6.69 6.62
C SER A 525 13.41 6.70 6.20
N SER A 526 12.62 7.69 6.65
CA SER A 526 11.22 7.86 6.27
C SER A 526 11.04 7.98 4.75
N ARG A 527 11.93 8.71 4.05
CA ARG A 527 11.90 8.83 2.58
C ARG A 527 12.14 7.50 1.88
N ARG A 528 13.14 6.73 2.31
CA ARG A 528 13.45 5.40 1.75
C ARG A 528 12.33 4.40 2.05
N THR A 529 11.66 4.53 3.19
CA THR A 529 10.50 3.71 3.52
C THR A 529 9.27 4.08 2.67
N MET A 530 9.06 5.36 2.35
CA MET A 530 8.00 5.77 1.40
C MET A 530 8.27 5.23 -0.02
N GLU A 531 9.53 5.20 -0.46
CA GLU A 531 9.89 4.52 -1.72
C GLU A 531 9.57 3.01 -1.66
N ALA A 532 9.79 2.35 -0.52
CA ALA A 532 9.45 0.94 -0.34
C ALA A 532 7.93 0.69 -0.35
N VAL A 533 7.13 1.61 0.19
CA VAL A 533 5.66 1.60 0.10
C VAL A 533 5.21 1.62 -1.37
N ASP A 534 5.81 2.50 -2.19
CA ASP A 534 5.48 2.61 -3.61
C ASP A 534 5.79 1.30 -4.36
N VAL A 535 6.98 0.72 -4.15
CA VAL A 535 7.35 -0.56 -4.78
C VAL A 535 6.43 -1.70 -4.35
N LEU A 536 6.11 -1.81 -3.05
CA LEU A 536 5.18 -2.84 -2.57
C LEU A 536 3.76 -2.63 -3.13
N SER A 537 3.32 -1.39 -3.30
CA SER A 537 2.03 -1.06 -3.93
C SER A 537 1.95 -1.56 -5.37
N HIS A 538 3.03 -1.41 -6.15
CA HIS A 538 3.14 -1.99 -7.49
C HIS A 538 3.06 -3.53 -7.47
N MET A 539 3.69 -4.17 -6.48
CA MET A 539 3.61 -5.63 -6.31
C MET A 539 2.20 -6.09 -5.95
N CYS A 540 1.52 -5.41 -5.03
CA CYS A 540 0.13 -5.67 -4.69
C CYS A 540 -0.80 -5.49 -5.90
N ALA A 541 -0.61 -4.44 -6.69
CA ALA A 541 -1.37 -4.19 -7.91
C ALA A 541 -1.23 -5.31 -8.95
N ALA A 542 0.01 -5.68 -9.25
CA ALA A 542 0.33 -6.76 -10.16
C ALA A 542 -0.25 -8.11 -9.69
N HIS A 543 -0.10 -8.42 -8.40
CA HIS A 543 -0.61 -9.65 -7.81
C HIS A 543 -2.14 -9.69 -7.82
N LEU A 544 -2.81 -8.59 -7.47
CA LEU A 544 -4.27 -8.49 -7.49
C LEU A 544 -4.82 -8.72 -8.91
N TYR A 545 -4.18 -8.13 -9.92
CA TYR A 545 -4.55 -8.36 -11.31
C TYR A 545 -4.37 -9.84 -11.73
N ALA A 546 -3.27 -10.47 -11.32
CA ALA A 546 -3.04 -11.90 -11.56
C ALA A 546 -4.11 -12.79 -10.88
N CYS A 547 -4.50 -12.48 -9.64
CA CYS A 547 -5.59 -13.18 -8.94
C CYS A 547 -6.93 -13.03 -9.69
N CYS A 548 -7.28 -11.83 -10.14
CA CYS A 548 -8.51 -11.63 -10.91
C CYS A 548 -8.51 -12.45 -12.21
N GLN A 549 -7.39 -12.45 -12.95
CA GLN A 549 -7.24 -13.28 -14.15
C GLN A 549 -7.36 -14.78 -13.83
N ALA A 550 -6.73 -15.25 -12.75
CA ALA A 550 -6.80 -16.65 -12.34
C ALA A 550 -8.21 -17.07 -11.91
N ALA A 551 -8.92 -16.21 -11.17
CA ALA A 551 -10.29 -16.43 -10.76
C ALA A 551 -11.24 -16.54 -11.96
N ASP A 552 -11.09 -15.65 -12.95
CA ASP A 552 -11.83 -15.71 -14.20
C ASP A 552 -11.56 -17.03 -14.96
N LEU A 553 -10.31 -17.47 -15.02
CA LEU A 553 -9.94 -18.76 -15.63
C LEU A 553 -10.51 -19.96 -14.87
N ARG A 554 -10.56 -19.92 -13.54
CA ARG A 554 -11.24 -20.95 -12.73
C ARG A 554 -12.72 -21.00 -13.08
N GLY A 555 -13.42 -19.87 -13.05
CA GLY A 555 -14.83 -19.79 -13.42
C GLY A 555 -15.10 -20.29 -14.84
N TYR A 556 -14.20 -19.96 -15.78
CA TYR A 556 -14.26 -20.47 -17.15
C TYR A 556 -14.12 -22.00 -17.22
N HIS A 557 -13.10 -22.57 -16.56
CA HIS A 557 -12.88 -24.01 -16.53
C HIS A 557 -14.01 -24.77 -15.84
N GLU A 558 -14.58 -24.25 -14.76
CA GLU A 558 -15.68 -24.90 -14.07
C GLU A 558 -16.92 -24.96 -14.97
N ARG A 559 -17.28 -23.87 -15.66
CA ARG A 559 -18.37 -23.89 -16.65
C ARG A 559 -18.11 -24.87 -17.79
N PHE A 560 -16.86 -24.94 -18.27
CA PHE A 560 -16.46 -25.91 -19.29
C PHE A 560 -16.70 -27.35 -18.80
N LEU A 561 -16.12 -27.70 -17.64
CA LEU A 561 -16.18 -29.04 -17.06
C LEU A 561 -17.60 -29.49 -16.72
N GLU A 562 -18.46 -28.55 -16.30
CA GLU A 562 -19.89 -28.82 -16.07
C GLU A 562 -20.66 -29.05 -17.38
N SER A 563 -20.32 -28.32 -18.44
CA SER A 563 -21.03 -28.40 -19.73
C SER A 563 -20.66 -29.62 -20.55
N VAL A 564 -19.42 -30.10 -20.43
CA VAL A 564 -18.86 -31.16 -21.29
C VAL A 564 -18.86 -32.54 -20.63
N SER A 565 -19.76 -32.81 -19.69
CA SER A 565 -19.85 -34.13 -19.04
C SER A 565 -19.90 -35.27 -20.05
N VAL A 566 -19.12 -36.32 -19.77
CA VAL A 566 -18.97 -37.51 -20.62
C VAL A 566 -20.30 -38.24 -20.83
N SER A 567 -21.27 -38.00 -19.93
CA SER A 567 -22.64 -38.55 -19.96
C SER A 567 -23.37 -38.35 -21.29
N HIS A 568 -23.28 -37.16 -21.89
CA HIS A 568 -23.94 -36.86 -23.17
C HIS A 568 -23.35 -37.65 -24.35
N SER A 569 -22.11 -38.13 -24.21
CA SER A 569 -21.38 -38.86 -25.26
C SER A 569 -21.44 -40.40 -25.09
N LEU A 570 -21.83 -40.89 -23.91
CA LEU A 570 -21.99 -42.31 -23.62
C LEU A 570 -23.37 -42.82 -24.09
N LYS A 571 -23.48 -43.24 -25.35
CA LYS A 571 -24.67 -43.94 -25.85
C LYS A 571 -24.76 -45.37 -25.29
N VAL A 572 -25.98 -45.83 -24.98
CA VAL A 572 -26.33 -47.21 -24.55
C VAL A 572 -25.69 -48.29 -25.43
N ASN A 573 -25.46 -47.99 -26.70
CA ASN A 573 -24.93 -48.92 -27.71
C ASN A 573 -23.40 -49.13 -27.66
N LEU A 574 -22.69 -48.54 -26.70
CA LEU A 574 -21.31 -48.95 -26.35
C LEU A 574 -21.38 -50.34 -25.69
N VAL A 575 -21.54 -51.36 -26.52
CA VAL A 575 -21.45 -52.81 -26.27
C VAL A 575 -21.85 -53.23 -24.84
N GLY A 576 -23.15 -53.42 -24.60
CA GLY A 576 -23.65 -54.26 -23.52
C GLY A 576 -23.53 -53.72 -22.09
N ILE A 577 -23.19 -52.44 -21.89
CA ILE A 577 -23.13 -51.84 -20.54
C ILE A 577 -24.56 -51.67 -20.00
N THR A 578 -24.85 -52.28 -18.85
CA THR A 578 -26.12 -52.10 -18.14
C THR A 578 -26.32 -50.65 -17.70
N GLU A 579 -27.57 -50.21 -17.55
CA GLU A 579 -27.88 -48.84 -17.12
C GLU A 579 -27.21 -48.49 -15.78
N THR A 580 -27.19 -49.43 -14.85
CA THR A 580 -26.52 -49.30 -13.54
C THR A 580 -25.01 -49.09 -13.68
N ARG A 581 -24.32 -49.86 -14.54
CA ARG A 581 -22.88 -49.68 -14.74
C ARG A 581 -22.58 -48.39 -15.50
N ARG A 582 -23.45 -47.95 -16.41
CA ARG A 582 -23.32 -46.63 -17.06
C ARG A 582 -23.35 -45.52 -16.02
N ALA A 583 -24.31 -45.53 -15.10
CA ALA A 583 -24.39 -44.53 -14.05
C ALA A 583 -23.14 -44.53 -13.13
N CYS A 584 -22.60 -45.70 -12.81
CA CYS A 584 -21.36 -45.82 -12.03
C CYS A 584 -20.15 -45.27 -12.79
N LEU A 585 -19.98 -45.69 -14.04
CA LEU A 585 -18.90 -45.25 -14.91
C LEU A 585 -18.98 -43.73 -15.19
N GLN A 586 -20.19 -43.19 -15.31
CA GLN A 586 -20.40 -41.76 -15.44
C GLN A 586 -19.86 -41.01 -14.21
N LYS A 587 -20.20 -41.45 -13.00
CA LYS A 587 -19.69 -40.82 -11.77
C LYS A 587 -18.18 -40.94 -11.64
N GLU A 588 -17.60 -42.08 -12.01
CA GLU A 588 -16.14 -42.30 -12.06
C GLU A 588 -15.47 -41.32 -13.04
N LEU A 589 -16.03 -41.19 -14.25
CA LEU A 589 -15.53 -40.32 -15.32
C LEU A 589 -15.66 -38.83 -15.01
N ASP A 590 -16.77 -38.38 -14.41
CA ASP A 590 -16.97 -36.97 -14.06
C ASP A 590 -15.91 -36.50 -13.04
N VAL A 591 -15.53 -37.37 -12.09
CA VAL A 591 -14.43 -37.10 -11.14
C VAL A 591 -13.06 -37.12 -11.85
N ALA A 592 -12.82 -38.12 -12.69
CA ALA A 592 -11.54 -38.28 -13.38
C ALA A 592 -11.27 -37.18 -14.43
N LEU A 593 -12.32 -36.71 -15.11
CA LEU A 593 -12.28 -35.65 -16.12
C LEU A 593 -11.62 -34.38 -15.58
N ARG A 594 -12.04 -33.94 -14.38
CA ARG A 594 -11.48 -32.75 -13.72
C ARG A 594 -9.98 -32.92 -13.46
N SER A 595 -9.57 -34.09 -12.94
CA SER A 595 -8.15 -34.40 -12.71
C SER A 595 -7.34 -34.34 -14.01
N TRP A 596 -7.81 -35.03 -15.05
CA TRP A 596 -7.09 -35.08 -16.32
C TRP A 596 -7.03 -33.74 -17.03
N TRP A 597 -8.09 -32.93 -16.95
CA TRP A 597 -8.08 -31.57 -17.46
C TRP A 597 -6.96 -30.79 -16.77
N TYR A 598 -6.98 -30.71 -15.44
CA TYR A 598 -6.00 -29.92 -14.69
C TYR A 598 -4.56 -30.46 -14.77
N GLU A 599 -4.34 -31.76 -14.97
CA GLU A 599 -3.01 -32.34 -15.22
C GLU A 599 -2.43 -31.99 -16.60
N ALA A 600 -3.30 -31.77 -17.60
CA ALA A 600 -2.90 -31.47 -18.98
C ALA A 600 -2.79 -29.96 -19.25
N ASN A 601 -2.54 -29.15 -18.22
CA ASN A 601 -2.52 -27.68 -18.34
C ASN A 601 -1.34 -27.11 -19.14
N LYS A 602 -0.30 -27.89 -19.46
CA LYS A 602 0.92 -27.38 -20.15
C LYS A 602 0.81 -27.31 -21.68
N VAL A 603 -0.26 -27.83 -22.26
CA VAL A 603 -0.49 -27.86 -23.70
C VAL A 603 -1.63 -26.91 -24.08
N ASP A 604 -1.75 -26.59 -25.36
CA ASP A 604 -2.88 -25.83 -25.90
C ASP A 604 -4.22 -26.55 -25.66
N HIS A 605 -5.31 -25.79 -25.77
CA HIS A 605 -6.65 -26.27 -25.42
C HIS A 605 -7.11 -27.44 -26.30
N VAL A 606 -6.79 -27.44 -27.59
CA VAL A 606 -7.16 -28.52 -28.52
C VAL A 606 -6.41 -29.81 -28.17
N GLN A 607 -5.11 -29.73 -27.94
CA GLN A 607 -4.29 -30.85 -27.52
C GLN A 607 -4.69 -31.36 -26.13
N ARG A 608 -5.10 -30.46 -25.22
CA ARG A 608 -5.66 -30.81 -23.91
C ARG A 608 -6.93 -31.64 -24.06
N CYS A 609 -7.87 -31.21 -24.93
CA CYS A 609 -9.07 -31.99 -25.27
C CYS A 609 -8.72 -33.37 -25.80
N ARG A 610 -7.72 -33.48 -26.68
CA ARG A 610 -7.27 -34.77 -27.24
C ARG A 610 -6.74 -35.72 -26.18
N LEU A 611 -5.93 -35.23 -25.25
CA LEU A 611 -5.40 -36.02 -24.14
C LEU A 611 -6.52 -36.49 -23.21
N VAL A 612 -7.43 -35.58 -22.84
CA VAL A 612 -8.59 -35.89 -22.00
C VAL A 612 -9.50 -36.93 -22.66
N ALA A 613 -9.82 -36.76 -23.94
CA ALA A 613 -10.66 -37.72 -24.66
C ALA A 613 -9.99 -39.09 -24.79
N SER A 614 -8.67 -39.13 -24.97
CA SER A 614 -7.91 -40.38 -25.01
C SER A 614 -7.94 -41.10 -23.67
N ARG A 615 -7.74 -40.38 -22.56
CA ARG A 615 -7.83 -40.95 -21.20
C ARG A 615 -9.24 -41.43 -20.86
N ALA A 616 -10.26 -40.70 -21.26
CA ALA A 616 -11.65 -41.14 -21.11
C ALA A 616 -11.91 -42.46 -21.84
N ALA A 617 -11.43 -42.60 -23.09
CA ALA A 617 -11.57 -43.84 -23.85
C ALA A 617 -10.83 -45.01 -23.19
N SER A 618 -9.61 -44.79 -22.68
CA SER A 618 -8.86 -45.80 -21.91
C SER A 618 -9.61 -46.23 -20.65
N HIS A 619 -10.16 -45.29 -19.89
CA HIS A 619 -10.91 -45.60 -18.68
C HIS A 619 -12.22 -46.37 -18.96
N VAL A 620 -12.91 -46.02 -20.05
CA VAL A 620 -14.08 -46.77 -20.54
C VAL A 620 -13.66 -48.21 -20.91
N MET A 621 -12.53 -48.39 -21.60
CA MET A 621 -12.01 -49.72 -21.96
C MET A 621 -11.72 -50.57 -20.72
N GLU A 622 -10.98 -50.05 -19.74
CA GLU A 622 -10.66 -50.75 -18.48
C GLU A 622 -11.92 -51.14 -17.72
N SER A 623 -12.88 -50.23 -17.63
CA SER A 623 -14.16 -50.45 -16.95
C SER A 623 -15.00 -51.56 -17.59
N ILE A 624 -14.97 -51.69 -18.92
CA ILE A 624 -15.71 -52.71 -19.66
C ILE A 624 -14.99 -54.07 -19.60
N VAL A 625 -13.68 -54.10 -19.87
CA VAL A 625 -12.88 -55.35 -19.86
C VAL A 625 -12.83 -55.99 -18.46
N GLY A 626 -12.83 -55.18 -17.40
CA GLY A 626 -12.85 -55.68 -16.02
C GLY A 626 -14.18 -56.28 -15.57
N ASN A 627 -15.29 -56.05 -16.28
CA ASN A 627 -16.65 -56.38 -15.81
C ASN A 627 -17.55 -57.10 -16.84
N SER A 628 -17.10 -57.31 -18.09
CA SER A 628 -17.89 -57.94 -19.16
C SER A 628 -17.12 -59.09 -19.83
N THR A 629 -17.84 -60.13 -20.26
CA THR A 629 -17.33 -61.22 -21.10
C THR A 629 -17.48 -60.95 -22.61
N GLN A 630 -17.98 -59.76 -23.00
CA GLN A 630 -18.20 -59.38 -24.40
C GLN A 630 -17.05 -58.57 -25.00
N ASP A 631 -16.75 -58.81 -26.28
CA ASP A 631 -15.71 -58.12 -27.04
C ASP A 631 -16.08 -56.65 -27.32
N LEU A 632 -15.28 -55.73 -26.79
CA LEU A 632 -15.37 -54.31 -27.12
C LEU A 632 -14.68 -54.03 -28.45
N SER A 633 -15.45 -53.58 -29.45
CA SER A 633 -14.86 -53.18 -30.74
C SER A 633 -13.96 -51.96 -30.59
N VAL A 634 -12.72 -52.07 -31.10
CA VAL A 634 -11.76 -50.95 -31.18
C VAL A 634 -12.36 -49.77 -31.93
N ASN A 635 -13.18 -50.02 -32.97
CA ASN A 635 -13.84 -48.95 -33.73
C ASN A 635 -14.84 -48.17 -32.85
N SER A 636 -15.60 -48.85 -31.99
CA SER A 636 -16.54 -48.19 -31.07
C SER A 636 -15.83 -47.30 -30.05
N LEU A 637 -14.66 -47.72 -29.56
CA LEU A 637 -13.81 -46.91 -28.69
C LEU A 637 -13.22 -45.69 -29.40
N LEU A 638 -12.73 -45.87 -30.63
CA LEU A 638 -12.21 -44.78 -31.46
C LEU A 638 -13.31 -43.75 -31.77
N GLU A 639 -14.51 -44.20 -32.14
CA GLU A 639 -15.67 -43.33 -32.37
C GLU A 639 -16.10 -42.57 -31.11
N PHE A 640 -16.06 -43.21 -29.93
CA PHE A 640 -16.29 -42.52 -28.67
C PHE A 640 -15.25 -41.43 -28.42
N ARG A 641 -13.96 -41.77 -28.56
CA ARG A 641 -12.84 -40.80 -28.39
C ARG A 641 -13.00 -39.60 -29.33
N HIS A 642 -13.27 -39.83 -30.61
CA HIS A 642 -13.43 -38.77 -31.60
C HIS A 642 -14.62 -37.87 -31.30
N ARG A 643 -15.80 -38.45 -31.05
CA ARG A 643 -16.98 -37.66 -30.70
C ARG A 643 -16.79 -36.84 -29.43
N TYR A 644 -16.19 -37.43 -28.41
CA TYR A 644 -15.98 -36.72 -27.15
C TYR A 644 -14.95 -35.60 -27.31
N HIS A 645 -13.88 -35.82 -28.07
CA HIS A 645 -12.97 -34.76 -28.48
C HIS A 645 -13.70 -33.60 -29.17
N ASP A 646 -14.57 -33.88 -30.13
CA ASP A 646 -15.29 -32.86 -30.89
C ASP A 646 -16.28 -32.07 -30.02
N VAL A 647 -16.90 -32.72 -29.02
CA VAL A 647 -17.71 -32.03 -27.99
C VAL A 647 -16.87 -31.05 -27.18
N LEU A 648 -15.69 -31.47 -26.72
CA LEU A 648 -14.79 -30.62 -25.93
C LEU A 648 -14.30 -29.42 -26.75
N VAL A 649 -13.83 -29.67 -27.97
CA VAL A 649 -13.32 -28.61 -28.86
C VAL A 649 -14.44 -27.66 -29.27
N GLY A 650 -15.60 -28.19 -29.67
CA GLY A 650 -16.74 -27.38 -30.09
C GLY A 650 -17.26 -26.44 -28.98
N TRP A 651 -17.13 -26.82 -27.71
CA TRP A 651 -17.44 -25.92 -26.61
C TRP A 651 -16.41 -24.77 -26.49
N LEU A 652 -15.11 -25.07 -26.57
CA LEU A 652 -14.03 -24.07 -26.43
C LEU A 652 -13.95 -23.11 -27.61
N GLU A 653 -14.27 -23.56 -28.82
CA GLU A 653 -14.28 -22.74 -30.03
C GLU A 653 -15.50 -21.82 -30.12
N ASN A 654 -16.57 -22.07 -29.35
CA ASN A 654 -17.76 -21.23 -29.34
C ASN A 654 -17.49 -19.90 -28.60
N PRO A 655 -17.46 -18.75 -29.30
CA PRO A 655 -17.14 -17.47 -28.67
C PRO A 655 -18.15 -17.04 -27.59
N GLN A 656 -19.38 -17.58 -27.61
CA GLN A 656 -20.38 -17.30 -26.58
C GLN A 656 -19.99 -17.86 -25.20
N ASN A 657 -19.09 -18.85 -25.18
CA ASN A 657 -18.58 -19.47 -23.96
C ASN A 657 -17.38 -18.72 -23.38
N ASN A 658 -16.73 -17.83 -24.14
CA ASN A 658 -15.61 -17.04 -23.63
C ASN A 658 -15.99 -16.29 -22.34
N PRO A 659 -15.04 -16.02 -21.44
CA PRO A 659 -15.25 -15.10 -20.34
C PRO A 659 -15.74 -13.78 -20.94
N LYS A 660 -16.98 -13.40 -20.66
CA LYS A 660 -17.49 -12.12 -21.11
C LYS A 660 -16.79 -11.07 -20.25
N ALA A 661 -16.25 -10.02 -20.85
CA ALA A 661 -15.92 -8.81 -20.10
C ALA A 661 -17.15 -8.50 -19.26
N ASN A 662 -17.03 -8.56 -17.93
CA ASN A 662 -18.13 -8.40 -17.00
C ASN A 662 -18.63 -6.95 -17.06
N HIS A 663 -19.26 -6.57 -18.16
CA HIS A 663 -20.04 -5.36 -18.26
C HIS A 663 -21.45 -5.74 -17.81
N VAL A 664 -21.78 -5.14 -16.67
CA VAL A 664 -23.13 -5.03 -16.13
C VAL A 664 -24.13 -4.91 -17.28
N SER A 665 -25.04 -5.88 -17.39
CA SER A 665 -26.29 -5.66 -18.10
C SER A 665 -27.17 -4.80 -17.21
N ASP A 666 -27.86 -3.83 -17.81
CA ASP A 666 -28.87 -3.00 -17.13
C ASP A 666 -29.80 -3.89 -16.27
N GLY A 667 -29.64 -3.81 -14.93
CA GLY A 667 -30.28 -4.76 -14.02
C GLY A 667 -29.75 -4.75 -12.58
N ASP A 668 -29.94 -3.62 -11.89
CA ASP A 668 -30.24 -3.49 -10.46
C ASP A 668 -29.20 -3.66 -9.32
N THR A 669 -27.89 -3.86 -9.57
CA THR A 669 -26.88 -3.62 -8.48
C THR A 669 -25.53 -3.03 -8.89
N GLY A 670 -25.13 -3.02 -10.16
CA GLY A 670 -23.83 -2.46 -10.59
C GLY A 670 -22.59 -3.21 -10.06
N LEU A 671 -22.73 -4.40 -9.48
CA LEU A 671 -21.65 -5.17 -8.85
C LEU A 671 -21.11 -6.29 -9.78
N ALA A 672 -19.86 -6.18 -10.25
CA ALA A 672 -19.15 -7.34 -10.80
C ALA A 672 -18.90 -8.39 -9.69
N HIS A 673 -19.28 -9.65 -9.94
CA HIS A 673 -19.10 -10.76 -9.00
C HIS A 673 -18.72 -12.06 -9.74
N LEU A 674 -18.04 -12.95 -9.02
CA LEU A 674 -17.80 -14.33 -9.43
C LEU A 674 -18.30 -15.23 -8.30
N ASP A 675 -19.29 -16.07 -8.61
CA ASP A 675 -19.93 -16.93 -7.61
C ASP A 675 -18.91 -17.84 -6.92
N GLY A 676 -19.06 -17.99 -5.61
CA GLY A 676 -18.23 -18.87 -4.81
C GLY A 676 -16.94 -18.27 -4.27
N LEU A 677 -16.58 -17.03 -4.63
CA LEU A 677 -15.47 -16.34 -3.96
C LEU A 677 -15.80 -16.01 -2.50
N GLY A 678 -14.78 -16.09 -1.65
CA GLY A 678 -14.83 -15.64 -0.26
C GLY A 678 -15.06 -14.13 -0.18
N ARG A 679 -15.57 -13.67 0.97
CA ARG A 679 -15.97 -12.27 1.19
C ARG A 679 -14.89 -11.25 0.77
N GLY A 680 -13.65 -11.49 1.19
CA GLY A 680 -12.52 -10.59 0.89
C GLY A 680 -12.17 -10.56 -0.59
N SER A 681 -12.03 -11.75 -1.19
CA SER A 681 -11.69 -11.90 -2.61
C SER A 681 -12.79 -11.39 -3.54
N ALA A 682 -14.06 -11.59 -3.19
CA ALA A 682 -15.18 -11.02 -3.93
C ALA A 682 -15.13 -9.49 -3.94
N ALA A 683 -14.78 -8.87 -2.80
CA ALA A 683 -14.62 -7.42 -2.71
C ALA A 683 -13.43 -6.91 -3.53
N LEU A 684 -12.28 -7.61 -3.49
CA LEU A 684 -11.12 -7.33 -4.33
C LEU A 684 -11.46 -7.43 -5.83
N TYR A 685 -12.09 -8.54 -6.23
CA TYR A 685 -12.51 -8.80 -7.60
C TYR A 685 -13.49 -7.73 -8.11
N HIS A 686 -14.47 -7.36 -7.28
CA HIS A 686 -15.44 -6.32 -7.62
C HIS A 686 -14.77 -4.96 -7.85
N ILE A 687 -13.73 -4.60 -7.08
CA ILE A 687 -13.02 -3.34 -7.31
C ILE A 687 -12.33 -3.35 -8.68
N VAL A 688 -11.65 -4.44 -9.04
CA VAL A 688 -10.94 -4.54 -10.32
C VAL A 688 -11.90 -4.62 -11.51
N ARG A 689 -12.84 -5.58 -11.49
CA ARG A 689 -13.74 -5.86 -12.62
C ARG A 689 -14.94 -4.91 -12.68
N GLY A 690 -15.46 -4.50 -11.52
CA GLY A 690 -16.67 -3.70 -11.42
C GLY A 690 -16.39 -2.20 -11.36
N LYS A 691 -15.62 -1.74 -10.37
CA LYS A 691 -15.39 -0.30 -10.17
C LYS A 691 -14.39 0.31 -11.14
N LEU A 692 -13.22 -0.33 -11.29
CA LEU A 692 -12.18 0.11 -12.21
C LEU A 692 -12.43 -0.36 -13.65
N CYS A 693 -13.45 -1.20 -13.87
CA CYS A 693 -13.81 -1.74 -15.18
C CYS A 693 -12.63 -2.37 -15.94
N ILE A 694 -11.65 -2.95 -15.23
CA ILE A 694 -10.47 -3.55 -15.84
C ILE A 694 -10.86 -4.93 -16.38
N PRO A 695 -10.82 -5.15 -17.70
CA PRO A 695 -11.34 -6.38 -18.28
C PRO A 695 -10.40 -7.57 -18.03
N PHE A 696 -10.97 -8.77 -18.20
CA PHE A 696 -10.22 -10.00 -18.37
C PHE A 696 -9.31 -9.90 -19.60
N HIS A 697 -8.08 -10.43 -19.51
CA HIS A 697 -7.15 -10.39 -20.63
C HIS A 697 -7.31 -11.59 -21.56
N GLU A 698 -7.73 -11.33 -22.80
CA GLU A 698 -8.02 -12.35 -23.81
C GLU A 698 -6.83 -12.65 -24.76
N GLY A 699 -5.67 -12.03 -24.55
CA GLY A 699 -4.54 -12.14 -25.47
C GLY A 699 -4.80 -11.44 -26.80
N LEU A 700 -4.51 -12.13 -27.91
CA LEU A 700 -4.71 -11.66 -29.30
C LEU A 700 -5.95 -12.27 -29.98
N ARG A 701 -6.86 -12.88 -29.21
CA ARG A 701 -8.10 -13.47 -29.75
C ARG A 701 -9.12 -12.41 -30.21
N THR A 702 -8.96 -11.16 -29.75
CA THR A 702 -9.71 -9.98 -30.18
C THR A 702 -8.74 -8.87 -30.62
N GLU A 703 -9.18 -7.87 -31.40
CA GLU A 703 -8.35 -6.69 -31.73
C GLU A 703 -7.90 -6.01 -30.44
N GLN A 704 -6.59 -6.04 -30.16
CA GLN A 704 -6.06 -5.61 -28.88
C GLN A 704 -5.92 -4.08 -28.85
N ILE A 705 -6.82 -3.39 -28.15
CA ILE A 705 -6.83 -1.91 -28.06
C ILE A 705 -5.88 -1.40 -26.95
N ARG A 706 -5.51 -2.24 -25.95
CA ARG A 706 -4.73 -1.82 -24.77
C ARG A 706 -3.76 -2.90 -24.27
N THR A 707 -2.62 -2.49 -23.71
CA THR A 707 -1.65 -3.37 -23.05
C THR A 707 -2.00 -3.59 -21.57
N ILE A 708 -1.52 -4.69 -20.97
CA ILE A 708 -1.63 -4.93 -19.51
C ILE A 708 -1.04 -3.76 -18.72
N GLY A 709 0.10 -3.21 -19.17
CA GLY A 709 0.70 -2.02 -18.59
C GLY A 709 -0.25 -0.83 -18.58
N ALA A 710 -0.96 -0.54 -19.68
CA ALA A 710 -1.93 0.55 -19.72
C ALA A 710 -3.10 0.35 -18.75
N LEU A 711 -3.52 -0.90 -18.49
CA LEU A 711 -4.57 -1.23 -17.53
C LEU A 711 -4.12 -1.10 -16.07
N ILE A 712 -2.87 -1.48 -15.77
CA ILE A 712 -2.29 -1.38 -14.43
C ILE A 712 -1.85 0.07 -14.13
N ILE A 713 -1.25 0.76 -15.09
CA ILE A 713 -0.63 2.09 -14.90
C ILE A 713 -1.69 3.21 -14.85
N ASN A 714 -2.71 3.21 -15.73
CA ASN A 714 -3.66 4.34 -15.78
C ASN A 714 -4.76 4.28 -14.71
N GLU A 715 -5.17 3.08 -14.28
CA GLU A 715 -6.33 2.90 -13.40
C GLU A 715 -5.93 2.38 -12.00
N PHE A 716 -4.85 1.60 -11.89
CA PHE A 716 -4.47 0.88 -10.67
C PHE A 716 -3.48 1.63 -9.78
N ALA A 717 -2.43 2.26 -10.33
CA ALA A 717 -1.46 3.00 -9.51
C ALA A 717 -2.08 4.21 -8.82
N VAL A 718 -3.02 4.89 -9.50
CA VAL A 718 -3.76 6.02 -8.92
C VAL A 718 -4.80 5.53 -7.91
N SER A 719 -5.43 4.38 -8.16
CA SER A 719 -6.44 3.81 -7.28
C SER A 719 -5.89 2.99 -6.13
N VAL A 720 -4.69 2.38 -6.19
CA VAL A 720 -4.08 1.64 -5.06
C VAL A 720 -3.58 2.60 -3.99
N ALA A 721 -3.04 3.75 -4.38
CA ALA A 721 -2.76 4.86 -3.48
C ALA A 721 -4.03 5.55 -2.91
N CYS A 722 -5.22 5.14 -3.38
CA CYS A 722 -6.50 5.45 -2.75
C CYS A 722 -7.16 4.21 -2.14
N PHE A 723 -6.80 2.98 -2.54
CA PHE A 723 -7.30 1.70 -2.03
C PHE A 723 -6.82 1.49 -0.59
N THR A 724 -5.60 1.98 -0.34
CA THR A 724 -5.11 2.43 0.96
C THR A 724 -5.57 3.89 1.18
#